data_AF-A0A7C3LGU5-F1
#
_entry.id   AF-A0A7C3LGU5-F1
#
_cell.length_a   1.000
_cell.length_b   1.000
_cell.length_c   1.000
_cell.angle_alpha   90.00
_cell.angle_beta   90.00
_cell.angle_gamma   90.00
#
_symmetry.space_group_name_H-M   'P 1'
#
loop_
_entity.id
_entity.type
_entity.pdbx_description
1 polymer ?
#
loop_
_entity_poly.entity_id
_entity_poly.type
_entity_poly.pdbx_seq_one_letter_code
_entity_poly.pdbx_strand_id
1 'polypeptide(L)'
;MKAKHSSSIFIFIIVTLFAILAARPLTLWAEPASRAARAAWRQANDVGQYRFAAEINQTTRPLPTLVNAGKGSQTERIYLEGSADTAAETMNLKLWAEGGSAALGQGAIEMRVAGGRALGRVNDGPWQEVDNATNFFAPGGDPLQFLNAAEQISEAGRESRAGISFTRYTFLINSDTFARQMRRQFEEQLAQDGAPLPPGIQLDIPRLYAGMDARGELWIGDDGLPLRQIITLEFPPAGQEQVSAEITTDFTGWGAPATPSALSGRATAVFWQIRPRLADLALSAIPYLFLLALSAVLLFSRRQKLLYAILAVALSLIMVASPLLQGQRVYAFNQYYSQLQAKQSPPEKAENRPPAAGNRLPAAAPLAGPALQTTAATTDTLDLFYDDGLDEDDDGLSNAQETEFYGTDPRLADSDGDGLDDGVEINELGTSPLNADSDGDNLPDLAEVQGVVMPDGSRWYLDPLAGDSGGNGEADGAACRMIDTNNDNTPDTLDCPDTDGDNVPDVFDLDNDDDGVPDTVDSAPFSFMGDPAAGLISRTFQLDLDNVTAAEPLYVDFQLRPANPDHLWYSLSKLDWPENDSLGQVQSVLTTTFKNGEPGDMRLIPLLEVEMSGAPLPLPLTNPQASLTFSDVVSGTAVFTQQGSDVELSLALSGAGQYGAAVYNAACAAIDNATPPLYDLGSMGDGDTAVIPGINLPQTIAGGGHSLRLTDAAGQAECRAIPNVVNGAYPDRMVDLAALQNYGISVREKDNAGTVLVYVPLTLLYEQAGNVPVAFAGRLYLQPDQADFGAPAQTRLVWLVMTRTDRCLPMPDNFDPDPNRADETEAEKVQAWCANPANWAENGPTAVHAYDDDWLLTGLTVQRNLGLKTAVVYEDPAYTAAQPGYDPNGFNDD
;
A
#
# COMPACT_ATOMS: atom_id res chain seq x y z
N MET A 1 92.24 37.62 49.19
CA MET A 1 90.97 37.98 48.51
C MET A 1 90.92 37.28 47.16
N LYS A 2 89.75 36.69 46.86
CA LYS A 2 89.34 36.02 45.60
C LYS A 2 90.05 34.72 45.21
N ALA A 3 89.53 33.59 45.69
CA ALA A 3 89.46 32.32 44.95
C ALA A 3 88.67 31.27 45.77
N LYS A 4 87.33 31.29 45.70
CA LYS A 4 86.51 30.17 46.20
C LYS A 4 85.09 30.13 45.63
N HIS A 5 84.89 30.29 44.32
CA HIS A 5 83.57 30.13 43.67
C HIS A 5 83.72 29.70 42.20
N SER A 6 84.34 28.54 41.93
CA SER A 6 84.33 27.98 40.56
C SER A 6 84.22 26.46 40.44
N SER A 7 84.27 25.68 41.54
CA SER A 7 84.16 24.21 41.46
C SER A 7 82.75 23.66 41.72
N SER A 8 81.86 24.43 42.38
CA SER A 8 80.48 23.98 42.63
C SER A 8 79.56 24.17 41.42
N ILE A 9 79.86 25.13 40.53
CA ILE A 9 79.04 25.38 39.32
C ILE A 9 79.31 24.30 38.26
N PHE A 10 80.55 23.81 38.14
CA PHE A 10 80.90 22.80 37.13
C PHE A 10 80.36 21.40 37.47
N ILE A 11 80.32 21.03 38.76
CA ILE A 11 79.72 19.76 39.21
C ILE A 11 78.18 19.83 39.13
N PHE A 12 77.58 20.99 39.44
CA PHE A 12 76.14 21.16 39.23
C PHE A 12 75.79 21.09 37.73
N ILE A 13 76.55 21.74 36.84
CA ILE A 13 76.30 21.67 35.39
C ILE A 13 76.45 20.23 34.88
N ILE A 14 77.45 19.46 35.29
CA ILE A 14 77.63 18.07 34.84
C ILE A 14 76.54 17.13 35.39
N VAL A 15 76.14 17.29 36.66
CA VAL A 15 75.04 16.48 37.25
C VAL A 15 73.69 16.88 36.66
N THR A 16 73.47 18.15 36.33
CA THR A 16 72.24 18.60 35.66
C THR A 16 72.23 18.18 34.18
N LEU A 17 73.38 18.18 33.49
CA LEU A 17 73.48 17.69 32.11
C LEU A 17 73.28 16.17 32.02
N PHE A 18 73.76 15.40 33.01
CA PHE A 18 73.50 13.95 33.09
C PHE A 18 72.06 13.63 33.49
N ALA A 19 71.43 14.45 34.34
CA ALA A 19 70.00 14.34 34.65
C ALA A 19 69.11 14.73 33.46
N ILE A 20 69.52 15.70 32.63
CA ILE A 20 68.82 16.09 31.38
C ILE A 20 69.05 15.06 30.25
N LEU A 21 70.20 14.36 30.20
CA LEU A 21 70.41 13.26 29.26
C LEU A 21 69.79 11.92 29.69
N ALA A 22 69.56 11.70 31.00
CA ALA A 22 68.87 10.53 31.52
C ALA A 22 67.34 10.71 31.62
N ALA A 23 66.86 11.96 31.64
CA ALA A 23 65.45 12.30 31.45
C ALA A 23 65.19 12.60 29.96
N ARG A 24 65.33 11.59 29.10
CA ARG A 24 64.51 11.62 27.89
C ARG A 24 63.06 11.50 28.37
N PRO A 25 62.15 12.43 28.06
CA PRO A 25 60.76 12.04 28.05
C PRO A 25 60.70 10.82 27.13
N LEU A 26 60.15 9.71 27.63
CA LEU A 26 59.47 8.77 26.77
C LEU A 26 58.34 9.58 26.14
N THR A 27 58.66 10.39 25.13
CA THR A 27 57.72 10.64 24.06
C THR A 27 57.48 9.24 23.52
N LEU A 28 56.38 8.62 23.95
CA LEU A 28 55.70 7.62 23.16
C LEU A 28 55.49 8.32 21.81
N TRP A 29 56.41 8.08 20.87
CA TRP A 29 56.15 8.40 19.49
C TRP A 29 54.91 7.58 19.19
N ALA A 30 53.78 8.26 18.94
CA ALA A 30 52.67 7.61 18.25
C ALA A 30 53.33 6.94 17.04
N GLU A 31 53.26 5.61 16.98
CA GLU A 31 53.69 4.93 15.78
C GLU A 31 52.92 5.59 14.63
N PRO A 32 53.56 5.89 13.48
CA PRO A 32 52.82 6.38 12.33
C PRO A 32 51.62 5.45 12.15
N ALA A 33 50.40 5.98 11.98
CA ALA A 33 49.18 5.18 11.90
C ALA A 33 49.31 4.00 10.92
N SER A 34 50.03 4.22 9.82
CA SER A 34 50.38 3.19 8.84
C SER A 34 51.31 2.07 9.36
N ARG A 35 52.15 2.32 10.36
CA ARG A 35 53.00 1.31 11.01
C ARG A 35 52.18 0.45 11.97
N ALA A 36 51.28 1.05 12.74
CA ALA A 36 50.40 0.34 13.66
C ALA A 36 49.43 -0.58 12.90
N ALA A 37 48.77 -0.09 11.85
CA ALA A 37 47.92 -0.90 10.97
C ALA A 37 48.68 -2.05 10.29
N ARG A 38 49.89 -1.78 9.78
CA ARG A 38 50.76 -2.82 9.19
C ARG A 38 51.30 -3.82 10.22
N ALA A 39 51.53 -3.39 11.46
CA ALA A 39 51.96 -4.26 12.54
C ALA A 39 50.83 -5.20 12.96
N ALA A 40 49.59 -4.69 13.08
CA ALA A 40 48.41 -5.49 13.38
C ALA A 40 48.13 -6.52 12.28
N TRP A 41 48.26 -6.14 11.00
CA TRP A 41 48.13 -7.08 9.89
C TRP A 41 49.18 -8.20 9.93
N ARG A 42 50.45 -7.86 10.20
CA ARG A 42 51.52 -8.86 10.36
C ARG A 42 51.25 -9.77 11.55
N GLN A 43 50.81 -9.21 12.67
CA GLN A 43 50.49 -9.96 13.88
C GLN A 43 49.31 -10.92 13.64
N ALA A 44 48.29 -10.48 12.91
CA ALA A 44 47.18 -11.34 12.47
C ALA A 44 47.67 -12.52 11.62
N ASN A 45 48.56 -12.26 10.66
CA ASN A 45 49.16 -13.30 9.82
C ASN A 45 50.07 -14.26 10.60
N ASP A 46 50.83 -13.76 11.58
CA ASP A 46 51.71 -14.56 12.42
C ASP A 46 50.93 -15.48 13.39
N VAL A 47 49.75 -15.05 13.84
CA VAL A 47 48.85 -15.86 14.68
C VAL A 47 48.20 -16.99 13.90
N GLY A 48 48.03 -16.83 12.58
CA GLY A 48 47.74 -17.90 11.65
C GLY A 48 46.28 -18.37 11.61
N GLN A 49 45.53 -18.30 12.72
CA GLN A 49 44.14 -18.82 12.80
C GLN A 49 43.17 -17.80 13.41
N TYR A 50 42.04 -17.58 12.77
CA TYR A 50 40.97 -16.70 13.27
C TYR A 50 39.58 -17.06 12.73
N ARG A 51 38.55 -16.48 13.34
CA ARG A 51 37.16 -16.50 12.88
C ARG A 51 36.74 -15.13 12.41
N PHE A 52 35.85 -15.09 11.44
CA PHE A 52 35.27 -13.86 10.94
C PHE A 52 33.76 -14.00 10.75
N ALA A 53 33.05 -12.90 10.93
CA ALA A 53 31.66 -12.74 10.49
C ALA A 53 31.57 -11.47 9.68
N ALA A 54 31.03 -11.52 8.47
CA ALA A 54 30.87 -10.35 7.62
C ALA A 54 29.42 -10.15 7.20
N GLU A 55 29.02 -8.90 7.11
CA GLU A 55 27.76 -8.44 6.54
C GLU A 55 28.10 -7.59 5.32
N ILE A 56 27.44 -7.86 4.19
CA ILE A 56 27.58 -7.11 2.95
C ILE A 56 26.21 -6.55 2.62
N ASN A 57 26.11 -5.22 2.59
CA ASN A 57 24.94 -4.49 2.11
C ASN A 57 25.28 -3.98 0.72
N GLN A 58 24.71 -4.58 -0.33
CA GLN A 58 24.89 -4.13 -1.70
C GLN A 58 23.65 -3.34 -2.12
N THR A 59 23.84 -2.10 -2.56
CA THR A 59 22.75 -1.25 -3.07
C THR A 59 22.95 -0.98 -4.55
N THR A 60 21.96 -1.36 -5.36
CA THR A 60 21.87 -1.04 -6.78
C THR A 60 20.93 0.14 -6.96
N ARG A 61 21.45 1.24 -7.51
CA ARG A 61 20.70 2.46 -7.81
C ARG A 61 20.49 2.57 -9.31
N PRO A 62 19.26 2.74 -9.80
CA PRO A 62 19.07 3.14 -11.19
C PRO A 62 19.71 4.51 -11.41
N LEU A 63 20.33 4.70 -12.58
CA LEU A 63 20.78 6.00 -13.03
C LEU A 63 19.57 6.83 -13.48
N PRO A 64 19.60 8.16 -13.29
CA PRO A 64 18.53 9.03 -13.73
C PRO A 64 18.52 9.07 -15.26
N THR A 65 17.66 8.25 -15.84
CA THR A 65 17.47 8.13 -17.29
C THR A 65 16.00 7.84 -17.52
N LEU A 66 15.48 8.20 -18.69
CA LEU A 66 14.08 7.99 -19.08
C LEU A 66 13.57 6.55 -18.86
N VAL A 67 14.44 5.54 -18.95
CA VAL A 67 14.07 4.12 -18.78
C VAL A 67 13.90 3.73 -17.30
N ASN A 68 14.33 4.59 -16.38
CA ASN A 68 14.45 4.33 -14.95
C ASN A 68 13.54 5.20 -14.08
N ALA A 69 12.79 6.14 -14.65
CA ALA A 69 11.74 6.85 -13.94
C ALA A 69 10.78 5.85 -13.23
N GLY A 70 10.39 6.18 -12.00
CA GLY A 70 9.55 5.32 -11.16
C GLY A 70 10.22 4.04 -10.63
N LYS A 71 11.55 3.90 -10.73
CA LYS A 71 12.28 2.77 -10.13
C LYS A 71 13.01 3.19 -8.85
N GLY A 72 12.68 2.52 -7.75
CA GLY A 72 13.42 2.61 -6.49
C GLY A 72 14.76 1.85 -6.51
N SER A 73 15.71 2.31 -5.71
CA SER A 73 16.96 1.57 -5.46
C SER A 73 16.71 0.26 -4.69
N GLN A 74 17.47 -0.79 -4.99
CA GLN A 74 17.33 -2.10 -4.34
C GLN A 74 18.57 -2.40 -3.48
N THR A 75 18.36 -2.83 -2.23
CA THR A 75 19.44 -3.26 -1.33
C THR A 75 19.35 -4.74 -1.02
N GLU A 76 20.42 -5.48 -1.32
CA GLU A 76 20.59 -6.89 -0.98
C GLU A 76 21.55 -7.03 0.21
N ARG A 77 21.10 -7.72 1.27
CA ARG A 77 21.95 -8.02 2.44
C ARG A 77 22.42 -9.47 2.43
N ILE A 78 23.73 -9.64 2.55
CA ILE A 78 24.41 -10.93 2.52
C ILE A 78 25.23 -11.09 3.80
N TYR A 79 25.06 -12.22 4.47
CA TYR A 79 25.78 -12.57 5.69
C TYR A 79 26.76 -13.72 5.45
N LEU A 80 27.93 -13.59 6.05
CA LEU A 80 29.05 -14.51 5.95
C LEU A 80 29.54 -14.85 7.35
N GLU A 81 29.76 -16.13 7.64
CA GLU A 81 30.48 -16.56 8.83
C GLU A 81 31.54 -17.60 8.46
N GLY A 82 32.72 -17.52 9.08
CA GLY A 82 33.81 -18.39 8.69
C GLY A 82 34.97 -18.44 9.65
N SER A 83 35.93 -19.27 9.27
CA SER A 83 37.23 -19.41 9.93
C SER A 83 38.31 -19.54 8.87
N ALA A 84 39.43 -18.85 9.07
CA ALA A 84 40.59 -18.91 8.20
C ALA A 84 41.81 -19.40 8.99
N ASP A 85 42.61 -20.23 8.33
CA ASP A 85 43.95 -20.62 8.74
C ASP A 85 44.92 -20.19 7.62
N THR A 86 45.59 -19.06 7.82
CA THR A 86 46.51 -18.47 6.85
C THR A 86 47.82 -19.25 6.75
N ALA A 87 48.21 -20.00 7.78
CA ALA A 87 49.41 -20.85 7.75
C ALA A 87 49.18 -22.17 7.01
N ALA A 88 47.94 -22.70 7.06
CA ALA A 88 47.54 -23.91 6.35
C ALA A 88 46.88 -23.63 4.99
N GLU A 89 46.67 -22.36 4.62
CA GLU A 89 45.91 -21.94 3.44
C GLU A 89 44.52 -22.60 3.36
N THR A 90 43.83 -22.66 4.51
CA THR A 90 42.48 -23.24 4.59
C THR A 90 41.45 -22.23 5.08
N MET A 91 40.26 -22.26 4.49
CA MET A 91 39.14 -21.42 4.91
C MET A 91 37.85 -22.23 4.92
N ASN A 92 37.04 -22.06 5.96
CA ASN A 92 35.65 -22.53 5.97
C ASN A 92 34.75 -21.30 6.03
N LEU A 93 33.75 -21.26 5.17
CA LEU A 93 32.81 -20.16 5.05
C LEU A 93 31.39 -20.71 4.97
N LYS A 94 30.44 -19.97 5.51
CA LYS A 94 29.01 -20.19 5.33
C LYS A 94 28.36 -18.85 4.99
N LEU A 95 27.54 -18.85 3.95
CA LEU A 95 26.94 -17.68 3.32
C LEU A 95 25.41 -17.83 3.32
N TRP A 96 24.68 -16.75 3.63
CA TRP A 96 23.23 -16.66 3.44
C TRP A 96 22.81 -15.22 3.10
N ALA A 97 21.71 -15.06 2.36
CA ALA A 97 21.13 -13.76 2.04
C ALA A 97 19.81 -13.54 2.82
N GLU A 98 19.45 -12.28 3.06
CA GLU A 98 18.17 -11.90 3.67
C GLU A 98 17.00 -12.35 2.76
N GLY A 99 15.96 -12.97 3.34
CA GLY A 99 14.92 -13.72 2.61
C GLY A 99 15.11 -15.25 2.58
N GLY A 100 16.27 -15.76 2.99
CA GLY A 100 16.49 -17.18 3.33
C GLY A 100 16.12 -17.47 4.79
N SER A 101 15.05 -18.23 5.02
CA SER A 101 14.48 -18.45 6.35
C SER A 101 15.44 -19.12 7.34
N ALA A 102 15.89 -18.36 8.35
CA ALA A 102 16.57 -18.87 9.54
C ALA A 102 15.64 -19.70 10.47
N ALA A 103 14.33 -19.76 10.19
CA ALA A 103 13.39 -20.61 10.91
C ALA A 103 13.28 -22.04 10.34
N LEU A 104 13.81 -22.30 9.12
CA LEU A 104 13.70 -23.60 8.44
C LEU A 104 15.03 -24.24 8.02
N GLY A 105 16.18 -23.56 8.20
CA GLY A 105 17.50 -24.16 7.96
C GLY A 105 17.78 -24.54 6.51
N GLN A 106 17.17 -23.85 5.53
CA GLN A 106 17.44 -24.04 4.10
C GLN A 106 17.88 -22.72 3.45
N GLY A 107 19.07 -22.71 2.86
CA GLY A 107 19.63 -21.57 2.10
C GLY A 107 21.11 -21.27 2.38
N ALA A 108 21.74 -21.98 3.32
CA ALA A 108 23.16 -21.75 3.62
C ALA A 108 24.05 -22.44 2.59
N ILE A 109 24.88 -21.64 1.91
CA ILE A 109 25.98 -22.16 1.08
C ILE A 109 27.19 -22.30 1.99
N GLU A 110 27.62 -23.54 2.22
CA GLU A 110 28.89 -23.81 2.90
C GLU A 110 30.00 -23.97 1.88
N MET A 111 31.14 -23.36 2.15
CA MET A 111 32.33 -23.43 1.31
C MET A 111 33.56 -23.81 2.14
N ARG A 112 34.41 -24.64 1.56
CA ARG A 112 35.70 -25.04 2.12
C ARG A 112 36.77 -24.82 1.07
N VAL A 113 37.78 -24.04 1.43
CA VAL A 113 38.97 -23.83 0.62
C VAL A 113 40.11 -24.56 1.30
N ALA A 114 40.79 -25.42 0.54
CA ALA A 114 42.02 -26.08 0.99
C ALA A 114 42.91 -26.37 -0.21
N GLY A 115 44.17 -25.93 -0.18
CA GLY A 115 45.16 -26.20 -1.23
C GLY A 115 44.76 -25.68 -2.62
N GLY A 116 44.21 -24.45 -2.67
CA GLY A 116 43.82 -23.77 -3.91
C GLY A 116 42.50 -24.25 -4.55
N ARG A 117 41.79 -25.19 -3.93
CA ARG A 117 40.50 -25.71 -4.43
C ARG A 117 39.37 -25.31 -3.50
N ALA A 118 38.30 -24.75 -4.06
CA ALA A 118 37.08 -24.41 -3.34
C ALA A 118 36.03 -25.50 -3.54
N LEU A 119 35.55 -26.08 -2.46
CA LEU A 119 34.43 -27.01 -2.43
C LEU A 119 33.23 -26.29 -1.81
N GLY A 120 32.09 -26.29 -2.49
CA GLY A 120 30.84 -25.75 -1.99
C GLY A 120 29.77 -26.80 -1.84
N ARG A 121 28.81 -26.57 -0.95
CA ARG A 121 27.55 -27.31 -0.86
C ARG A 121 26.42 -26.40 -0.41
N VAL A 122 25.21 -26.72 -0.81
CA VAL A 122 24.00 -26.06 -0.33
C VAL A 122 23.34 -26.98 0.70
N ASN A 123 23.11 -26.49 1.91
CA ASN A 123 22.57 -27.28 3.03
C ASN A 123 23.38 -28.59 3.26
N ASP A 124 22.71 -29.72 3.50
CA ASP A 124 23.33 -31.05 3.68
C ASP A 124 23.67 -31.77 2.36
N GLY A 125 23.74 -31.05 1.24
CA GLY A 125 24.09 -31.60 -0.07
C GLY A 125 25.54 -32.13 -0.17
N PRO A 126 25.86 -32.90 -1.22
CA PRO A 126 27.22 -33.36 -1.47
C PRO A 126 28.14 -32.17 -1.81
N TRP A 127 29.39 -32.21 -1.33
CA TRP A 127 30.43 -31.24 -1.69
C TRP A 127 30.73 -31.32 -3.19
N GLN A 128 30.66 -30.17 -3.86
CA GLN A 128 30.99 -29.99 -5.26
C GLN A 128 32.11 -28.97 -5.39
N GLU A 129 32.96 -29.10 -6.40
CA GLU A 129 33.98 -28.09 -6.71
C GLU A 129 33.29 -26.84 -7.28
N VAL A 130 33.58 -25.68 -6.68
CA VAL A 130 32.98 -24.40 -7.08
C VAL A 130 34.09 -23.53 -7.63
N ASP A 131 34.04 -23.28 -8.93
CA ASP A 131 34.99 -22.40 -9.59
C ASP A 131 34.74 -20.94 -9.19
N ASN A 132 35.80 -20.23 -8.79
CA ASN A 132 35.88 -18.77 -8.81
C ASN A 132 35.04 -17.97 -7.78
N ALA A 133 34.54 -18.58 -6.69
CA ALA A 133 33.67 -17.88 -5.72
C ALA A 133 34.41 -17.08 -4.62
N THR A 134 35.68 -17.41 -4.30
CA THR A 134 36.42 -16.76 -3.20
C THR A 134 37.11 -15.45 -3.55
N ASN A 135 37.39 -15.21 -4.83
CA ASN A 135 38.19 -14.07 -5.29
C ASN A 135 37.46 -12.71 -5.13
N PHE A 136 36.14 -12.72 -4.93
CA PHE A 136 35.35 -11.50 -4.71
C PHE A 136 35.40 -10.98 -3.27
N PHE A 137 35.61 -11.86 -2.28
CA PHE A 137 35.50 -11.51 -0.85
C PHE A 137 36.80 -11.67 -0.08
N ALA A 138 37.65 -12.62 -0.47
CA ALA A 138 38.94 -12.87 0.16
C ALA A 138 39.95 -13.22 -0.94
N PRO A 139 40.55 -12.21 -1.59
CA PRO A 139 41.57 -12.44 -2.59
C PRO A 139 42.69 -13.33 -2.01
N GLY A 140 42.98 -14.45 -2.66
CA GLY A 140 43.92 -15.46 -2.13
C GLY A 140 43.50 -16.17 -0.83
N GLY A 141 42.21 -16.11 -0.44
CA GLY A 141 41.67 -16.74 0.77
C GLY A 141 41.87 -15.95 2.07
N ASP A 142 42.30 -14.68 1.99
CA ASP A 142 42.50 -13.81 3.15
C ASP A 142 41.68 -12.50 3.04
N PRO A 143 40.61 -12.31 3.86
CA PRO A 143 39.84 -11.07 3.90
C PRO A 143 40.66 -9.84 4.33
N LEU A 144 41.84 -10.01 4.93
CA LEU A 144 42.73 -8.88 5.26
C LEU A 144 43.62 -8.45 4.09
N GLN A 145 43.59 -9.15 2.95
CA GLN A 145 44.50 -8.89 1.83
C GLN A 145 44.29 -7.51 1.18
N PHE A 146 43.10 -6.90 1.33
CA PHE A 146 42.80 -5.55 0.84
C PHE A 146 43.67 -4.47 1.49
N LEU A 147 44.20 -4.71 2.69
CA LEU A 147 45.10 -3.77 3.37
C LEU A 147 46.44 -3.58 2.64
N ASN A 148 46.78 -4.45 1.68
CA ASN A 148 47.97 -4.27 0.84
C ASN A 148 47.82 -3.14 -0.18
N ALA A 149 46.58 -2.78 -0.54
CA ALA A 149 46.26 -1.66 -1.42
C ALA A 149 45.81 -0.41 -0.64
N ALA A 150 45.89 -0.44 0.69
CA ALA A 150 45.51 0.68 1.55
C ALA A 150 46.57 1.79 1.54
N GLU A 151 46.13 3.00 1.24
CA GLU A 151 46.92 4.23 1.25
C GLU A 151 46.32 5.25 2.22
N GLN A 152 47.10 6.28 2.55
CA GLN A 152 46.68 7.39 3.42
C GLN A 152 46.10 6.97 4.78
N ILE A 153 46.66 5.91 5.38
CA ILE A 153 46.20 5.39 6.68
C ILE A 153 46.36 6.47 7.76
N SER A 154 45.25 6.85 8.38
CA SER A 154 45.18 7.86 9.43
C SER A 154 44.51 7.31 10.69
N GLU A 155 44.92 7.79 11.87
CA GLU A 155 44.31 7.42 13.15
C GLU A 155 43.11 8.34 13.42
N ALA A 156 41.92 7.75 13.54
CA ALA A 156 40.67 8.47 13.78
C ALA A 156 40.36 8.63 15.29
N GLY A 157 41.10 7.96 16.17
CA GLY A 157 41.03 8.09 17.62
C GLY A 157 40.90 6.76 18.37
N ARG A 158 41.12 6.80 19.69
CA ARG A 158 40.96 5.66 20.60
C ARG A 158 39.60 5.70 21.28
N GLU A 159 38.91 4.57 21.28
CA GLU A 159 37.57 4.40 21.85
C GLU A 159 37.51 3.19 22.78
N SER A 160 36.49 3.17 23.66
CA SER A 160 36.14 1.98 24.43
C SER A 160 34.63 1.76 24.41
N ARG A 161 34.22 0.57 23.98
CA ARG A 161 32.80 0.16 23.90
C ARG A 161 32.67 -1.23 24.51
N ALA A 162 31.64 -1.44 25.33
CA ALA A 162 31.35 -2.72 25.99
C ALA A 162 32.55 -3.36 26.75
N GLY A 163 33.46 -2.55 27.28
CA GLY A 163 34.65 -3.02 28.02
C GLY A 163 35.84 -3.44 27.15
N ILE A 164 35.74 -3.31 25.82
CA ILE A 164 36.84 -3.51 24.87
C ILE A 164 37.40 -2.13 24.51
N SER A 165 38.72 -1.97 24.57
CA SER A 165 39.41 -0.74 24.15
C SER A 165 40.11 -0.98 22.81
N PHE A 166 39.91 -0.07 21.87
CA PHE A 166 40.45 -0.18 20.51
C PHE A 166 40.79 1.20 19.93
N THR A 167 41.65 1.21 18.92
CA THR A 167 42.01 2.40 18.15
C THR A 167 41.49 2.25 16.73
N ARG A 168 40.84 3.29 16.22
CA ARG A 168 40.21 3.32 14.90
C ARG A 168 41.15 3.95 13.88
N TYR A 169 41.28 3.29 12.73
CA TYR A 169 42.11 3.75 11.61
C TYR A 169 41.25 3.84 10.35
N THR A 170 41.40 4.90 9.58
CA THR A 170 40.75 5.06 8.27
C THR A 170 41.79 5.02 7.17
N PHE A 171 41.41 4.52 5.99
CA PHE A 171 42.28 4.41 4.83
C PHE A 171 41.51 4.49 3.52
N LEU A 172 42.21 4.84 2.45
CA LEU A 172 41.70 4.78 1.07
C LEU A 172 42.27 3.54 0.39
N ILE A 173 41.50 2.92 -0.51
CA ILE A 173 41.97 1.80 -1.32
C ILE A 173 42.33 2.35 -2.70
N ASN A 174 43.59 2.21 -3.10
CA ASN A 174 44.05 2.63 -4.41
C ASN A 174 43.52 1.67 -5.48
N SER A 175 42.49 2.10 -6.23
CA SER A 175 41.78 1.31 -7.24
C SER A 175 42.71 0.72 -8.31
N ASP A 176 43.66 1.49 -8.82
CA ASP A 176 44.68 1.03 -9.79
C ASP A 176 45.58 -0.08 -9.24
N THR A 177 46.00 0.07 -7.98
CA THR A 177 46.89 -0.89 -7.32
C THR A 177 46.15 -2.18 -6.99
N PHE A 178 44.92 -2.06 -6.51
CA PHE A 178 44.01 -3.16 -6.27
C PHE A 178 43.71 -3.93 -7.57
N ALA A 179 43.33 -3.23 -8.64
CA ALA A 179 43.01 -3.82 -9.93
C ALA A 179 44.22 -4.55 -10.57
N ARG A 180 45.45 -4.00 -10.45
CA ARG A 180 46.68 -4.67 -10.90
C ARG A 180 47.01 -5.93 -10.09
N GLN A 181 46.63 -5.97 -8.82
CA GLN A 181 46.82 -7.15 -7.97
C GLN A 181 45.83 -8.25 -8.35
N MET A 182 44.55 -7.90 -8.52
CA MET A 182 43.53 -8.83 -9.00
C MET A 182 43.88 -9.40 -10.37
N ARG A 183 44.34 -8.56 -11.31
CA ARG A 183 44.84 -9.01 -12.62
C ARG A 183 45.91 -10.10 -12.49
N ARG A 184 46.93 -9.87 -11.65
CA ARG A 184 48.02 -10.84 -11.44
C ARG A 184 47.51 -12.16 -10.89
N GLN A 185 46.59 -12.13 -9.94
CA GLN A 185 45.98 -13.36 -9.40
C GLN A 185 45.20 -14.13 -10.47
N PHE A 186 44.41 -13.44 -11.30
CA PHE A 186 43.72 -14.07 -12.43
C PHE A 186 44.69 -14.70 -13.43
N GLU A 187 45.80 -14.03 -13.75
CA GLU A 187 46.82 -14.54 -14.66
C GLU A 187 47.56 -15.77 -14.09
N GLU A 188 47.91 -15.75 -12.80
CA GLU A 188 48.53 -16.88 -12.10
C GLU A 188 47.58 -18.09 -12.04
N GLN A 189 46.29 -17.85 -11.86
CA GLN A 189 45.27 -18.90 -11.85
C GLN A 189 45.04 -19.50 -13.24
N LEU A 190 44.94 -18.67 -14.29
CA LEU A 190 44.87 -19.16 -15.69
C LEU A 190 46.07 -20.04 -16.05
N ALA A 191 47.25 -19.72 -15.51
CA ALA A 191 48.44 -20.55 -15.67
C ALA A 191 48.33 -21.90 -14.93
N GLN A 192 47.70 -21.94 -13.75
CA GLN A 192 47.46 -23.17 -12.97
C GLN A 192 46.38 -24.06 -13.60
N ASP A 193 45.33 -23.47 -14.20
CA ASP A 193 44.21 -24.17 -14.85
C ASP A 193 44.56 -24.71 -16.24
N GLY A 194 45.82 -24.60 -16.65
CA GLY A 194 46.33 -25.16 -17.92
C GLY A 194 46.04 -24.31 -19.16
N ALA A 195 45.62 -23.06 -18.98
CA ALA A 195 45.38 -22.09 -20.05
C ALA A 195 46.18 -20.79 -19.84
N PRO A 196 47.54 -20.86 -19.72
CA PRO A 196 48.34 -19.65 -19.55
C PRO A 196 48.16 -18.71 -20.74
N LEU A 197 48.15 -17.41 -20.47
CA LEU A 197 48.08 -16.40 -21.52
C LEU A 197 49.23 -16.59 -22.53
N PRO A 198 48.97 -16.48 -23.85
CA PRO A 198 50.01 -16.54 -24.86
C PRO A 198 51.10 -15.47 -24.61
N PRO A 199 52.38 -15.75 -24.93
CA PRO A 199 53.47 -14.82 -24.68
C PRO A 199 53.22 -13.45 -25.33
N GLY A 200 53.19 -12.39 -24.50
CA GLY A 200 52.97 -11.01 -24.94
C GLY A 200 51.53 -10.50 -24.85
N ILE A 201 50.58 -11.32 -24.40
CA ILE A 201 49.20 -10.91 -24.09
C ILE A 201 49.07 -10.64 -22.59
N GLN A 202 48.54 -9.47 -22.22
CA GLN A 202 48.17 -9.13 -20.84
C GLN A 202 46.65 -9.11 -20.73
N LEU A 203 46.11 -9.54 -19.59
CA LEU A 203 44.69 -9.43 -19.31
C LEU A 203 44.35 -7.96 -19.07
N ASP A 204 43.41 -7.36 -19.79
CA ASP A 204 42.99 -5.99 -19.49
C ASP A 204 42.18 -5.96 -18.18
N ILE A 205 42.30 -4.89 -17.39
CA ILE A 205 41.57 -4.77 -16.12
C ILE A 205 40.10 -4.55 -16.49
N PRO A 206 39.13 -5.27 -15.89
CA PRO A 206 37.74 -4.86 -16.01
C PRO A 206 37.63 -3.41 -15.51
N ARG A 207 37.32 -2.47 -16.41
CA ARG A 207 37.29 -1.01 -16.14
C ARG A 207 36.53 -0.65 -14.86
N LEU A 208 35.56 -1.50 -14.51
CA LEU A 208 34.80 -1.51 -13.25
C LEU A 208 35.66 -1.33 -11.98
N TYR A 209 36.83 -1.96 -11.88
CA TYR A 209 37.68 -1.87 -10.67
C TYR A 209 38.68 -0.71 -10.69
N ALA A 210 39.02 -0.19 -11.88
CA ALA A 210 39.94 0.93 -12.00
C ALA A 210 39.27 2.26 -11.63
N GLY A 211 37.97 2.40 -11.96
CA GLY A 211 37.17 3.59 -11.64
C GLY A 211 36.38 3.50 -10.32
N MET A 212 36.61 2.50 -9.49
CA MET A 212 35.91 2.31 -8.22
C MET A 212 36.43 3.28 -7.16
N ASP A 213 35.54 3.97 -6.45
CA ASP A 213 35.89 4.64 -5.19
C ASP A 213 35.75 3.67 -4.03
N ALA A 214 36.76 3.62 -3.16
CA ALA A 214 36.82 2.64 -2.09
C ALA A 214 37.55 3.19 -0.87
N ARG A 215 36.84 3.14 0.26
CA ARG A 215 37.30 3.61 1.57
C ARG A 215 37.13 2.54 2.61
N GLY A 216 37.98 2.55 3.63
CA GLY A 216 37.91 1.56 4.69
C GLY A 216 38.24 2.09 6.08
N GLU A 217 37.73 1.37 7.06
CA GLU A 217 37.96 1.58 8.48
C GLU A 217 38.44 0.26 9.12
N LEU A 218 39.44 0.33 9.99
CA LEU A 218 40.02 -0.82 10.70
C LEU A 218 40.11 -0.51 12.20
N TRP A 219 39.55 -1.39 13.02
CA TRP A 219 39.59 -1.30 14.48
C TRP A 219 40.64 -2.26 15.01
N ILE A 220 41.60 -1.74 15.76
CA ILE A 220 42.71 -2.51 16.32
C ILE A 220 42.60 -2.50 17.84
N GLY A 221 42.53 -3.68 18.46
CA GLY A 221 42.48 -3.83 19.90
C GLY A 221 43.79 -3.43 20.59
N ASP A 222 43.74 -3.25 21.92
CA ASP A 222 44.94 -3.03 22.74
C ASP A 222 45.94 -4.20 22.69
N ASP A 223 45.49 -5.39 22.26
CA ASP A 223 46.31 -6.57 22.00
C ASP A 223 47.03 -6.53 20.64
N GLY A 224 46.79 -5.49 19.83
CA GLY A 224 47.39 -5.29 18.52
C GLY A 224 46.72 -6.09 17.41
N LEU A 225 45.58 -6.75 17.66
CA LEU A 225 44.88 -7.56 16.67
C LEU A 225 43.67 -6.82 16.08
N PRO A 226 43.32 -7.09 14.80
CA PRO A 226 42.08 -6.59 14.20
C PRO A 226 40.84 -7.09 14.94
N LEU A 227 39.89 -6.18 15.19
CA LEU A 227 38.59 -6.48 15.79
C LEU A 227 37.45 -6.34 14.79
N ARG A 228 37.49 -5.29 13.96
CA ARG A 228 36.47 -4.99 12.95
C ARG A 228 37.11 -4.28 11.76
N GLN A 229 36.61 -4.56 10.57
CA GLN A 229 36.92 -3.87 9.33
C GLN A 229 35.62 -3.46 8.65
N ILE A 230 35.54 -2.24 8.15
CA ILE A 230 34.41 -1.76 7.34
C ILE A 230 35.01 -1.29 6.02
N ILE A 231 34.46 -1.73 4.89
CA ILE A 231 34.88 -1.29 3.56
C ILE A 231 33.64 -0.79 2.83
N THR A 232 33.66 0.45 2.36
CA THR A 232 32.62 0.99 1.48
C THR A 232 33.20 1.08 0.07
N LEU A 233 32.49 0.50 -0.90
CA LEU A 233 32.84 0.44 -2.31
C LEU A 233 31.74 1.12 -3.12
N GLU A 234 32.14 1.94 -4.08
CA GLU A 234 31.24 2.57 -5.04
C GLU A 234 31.80 2.35 -6.44
N PHE A 235 31.05 1.62 -7.27
CA PHE A 235 31.47 1.30 -8.62
C PHE A 235 31.03 2.40 -9.59
N PRO A 236 31.82 2.66 -10.67
CA PRO A 236 31.39 3.57 -11.71
C PRO A 236 30.11 3.04 -12.38
N PRO A 237 29.24 3.93 -12.90
CA PRO A 237 28.02 3.55 -13.60
C PRO A 237 28.25 2.49 -14.69
N ALA A 238 27.39 1.48 -14.73
CA ALA A 238 27.48 0.36 -15.67
C ALA A 238 26.14 0.15 -16.38
N GLY A 239 25.98 0.73 -17.56
CA GLY A 239 24.69 0.72 -18.27
C GLY A 239 23.76 1.79 -17.69
N GLN A 240 22.61 1.38 -17.17
CA GLN A 240 21.60 2.26 -16.55
C GLN A 240 21.56 2.14 -15.03
N GLU A 241 22.60 1.58 -14.40
CA GLU A 241 22.62 1.36 -12.95
C GLU A 241 24.00 1.68 -12.38
N GLN A 242 24.02 2.11 -11.12
CA GLN A 242 25.21 2.27 -10.29
C GLN A 242 25.12 1.31 -9.10
N VAL A 243 26.22 0.63 -8.79
CA VAL A 243 26.29 -0.33 -7.69
C VAL A 243 27.22 0.19 -6.60
N SER A 244 26.77 0.12 -5.36
CA SER A 244 27.57 0.37 -4.17
C SER A 244 27.48 -0.81 -3.21
N ALA A 245 28.50 -1.00 -2.37
CA ALA A 245 28.53 -2.06 -1.38
C ALA A 245 29.22 -1.60 -0.09
N GLU A 246 28.65 -1.93 1.06
CA GLU A 246 29.29 -1.81 2.36
C GLU A 246 29.54 -3.21 2.94
N ILE A 247 30.81 -3.49 3.26
CA ILE A 247 31.27 -4.76 3.81
C ILE A 247 31.77 -4.52 5.23
N THR A 248 31.04 -5.00 6.23
CA THR A 248 31.46 -4.97 7.64
C THR A 248 31.90 -6.36 8.06
N THR A 249 33.16 -6.53 8.48
CA THR A 249 33.75 -7.80 8.91
C THR A 249 34.25 -7.71 10.36
N ASP A 250 33.76 -8.57 11.24
CA ASP A 250 34.20 -8.74 12.62
C ASP A 250 35.15 -9.93 12.76
N PHE A 251 36.26 -9.75 13.49
CA PHE A 251 37.28 -10.77 13.71
C PHE A 251 37.30 -11.25 15.16
N THR A 252 37.35 -12.56 15.38
CA THR A 252 37.37 -13.16 16.73
C THR A 252 38.21 -14.44 16.77
N GLY A 253 38.51 -14.94 17.98
CA GLY A 253 39.06 -16.29 18.15
C GLY A 253 40.50 -16.51 17.67
N TRP A 254 41.30 -15.44 17.64
CA TRP A 254 42.72 -15.47 17.27
C TRP A 254 43.52 -16.58 18.01
N GLY A 255 44.15 -17.48 17.26
CA GLY A 255 45.07 -18.51 17.76
C GLY A 255 44.43 -19.74 18.45
N ALA A 256 43.11 -19.88 18.42
CA ALA A 256 42.41 -21.04 18.99
C ALA A 256 42.03 -22.08 17.92
N PRO A 257 42.20 -23.40 18.16
CA PRO A 257 41.82 -24.43 17.20
C PRO A 257 40.30 -24.43 16.97
N ALA A 258 39.89 -24.51 15.69
CA ALA A 258 38.50 -24.49 15.28
C ALA A 258 37.73 -25.69 15.86
N THR A 259 36.96 -25.47 16.93
CA THR A 259 35.84 -26.33 17.31
C THR A 259 34.54 -25.67 16.80
N PRO A 260 33.64 -26.40 16.13
CA PRO A 260 32.38 -25.81 15.68
C PRO A 260 31.57 -25.37 16.91
N SER A 261 31.37 -24.07 17.05
CA SER A 261 30.53 -23.49 18.10
C SER A 261 29.08 -23.71 17.70
N ALA A 262 28.33 -24.50 18.46
CA ALA A 262 26.88 -24.36 18.48
C ALA A 262 26.58 -23.02 19.17
N LEU A 263 26.10 -22.03 18.42
CA LEU A 263 25.72 -20.74 18.97
C LEU A 263 24.57 -20.92 19.97
N SER A 264 24.79 -20.33 21.14
CA SER A 264 23.82 -20.09 22.18
C SER A 264 22.73 -19.15 21.67
N GLY A 265 21.58 -19.70 21.28
CA GLY A 265 20.33 -18.95 21.25
C GLY A 265 19.87 -18.64 22.68
N ARG A 266 19.76 -17.37 23.03
CA ARG A 266 18.95 -16.93 24.17
C ARG A 266 17.57 -16.54 23.66
N ALA A 267 16.59 -17.44 23.81
CA ALA A 267 15.28 -17.18 24.42
C ALA A 267 14.33 -18.40 24.25
N THR A 268 13.93 -18.99 25.40
CA THR A 268 12.65 -19.71 25.72
C THR A 268 12.22 -20.93 24.87
N ALA A 269 11.71 -22.08 25.34
CA ALA A 269 11.47 -22.71 26.64
C ALA A 269 10.96 -24.18 26.40
N VAL A 270 11.15 -25.07 27.39
CA VAL A 270 10.27 -26.22 27.79
C VAL A 270 10.29 -27.60 27.05
N PHE A 271 10.75 -28.64 27.81
CA PHE A 271 10.32 -30.07 27.89
C PHE A 271 10.44 -31.00 26.63
N TRP A 272 10.81 -32.31 26.61
CA TRP A 272 11.15 -33.38 27.56
C TRP A 272 11.96 -34.55 26.90
N GLN A 273 12.37 -35.51 27.74
CA GLN A 273 13.19 -36.73 27.52
C GLN A 273 12.61 -37.74 26.48
N ILE A 274 13.41 -38.62 25.83
CA ILE A 274 13.75 -40.02 26.23
C ILE A 274 14.78 -40.63 25.21
N ARG A 275 15.73 -41.47 25.68
CA ARG A 275 16.67 -42.36 24.91
C ARG A 275 16.11 -43.81 24.82
N PRO A 276 16.76 -44.89 24.27
CA PRO A 276 17.90 -45.08 23.33
C PRO A 276 17.73 -46.24 22.28
N ARG A 277 18.72 -46.35 21.36
CA ARG A 277 19.39 -47.54 20.73
C ARG A 277 18.62 -48.81 20.30
N LEU A 278 18.93 -49.30 19.09
CA LEU A 278 19.19 -50.70 18.62
C LEU A 278 19.31 -50.63 17.08
N ALA A 279 20.13 -51.34 16.30
CA ALA A 279 21.23 -52.26 16.46
C ALA A 279 21.94 -52.28 15.09
N ASP A 280 23.27 -52.42 15.09
CA ASP A 280 24.02 -52.83 13.91
C ASP A 280 23.59 -54.24 13.46
N LEU A 281 23.46 -54.43 12.13
CA LEU A 281 23.96 -55.55 11.32
C LEU A 281 22.98 -56.04 10.23
N ALA A 282 23.60 -56.31 9.08
CA ALA A 282 23.20 -57.14 7.95
C ALA A 282 22.44 -56.48 6.79
N LEU A 283 23.16 -56.10 5.73
CA LEU A 283 22.82 -56.42 4.32
C LEU A 283 23.95 -56.05 3.33
N SER A 284 25.09 -56.76 3.43
CA SER A 284 26.21 -56.69 2.49
C SER A 284 26.04 -57.64 1.29
N ALA A 285 24.98 -57.48 0.49
CA ALA A 285 24.79 -58.28 -0.73
C ALA A 285 24.18 -57.53 -1.94
N ILE A 286 23.83 -56.26 -1.80
CA ILE A 286 23.22 -55.44 -2.87
C ILE A 286 24.21 -55.02 -4.00
N PRO A 287 25.51 -54.73 -3.76
CA PRO A 287 26.36 -54.19 -4.83
C PRO A 287 26.79 -55.24 -5.87
N TYR A 288 26.73 -56.54 -5.55
CA TYR A 288 27.17 -57.60 -6.47
C TYR A 288 26.11 -57.97 -7.52
N LEU A 289 24.83 -57.75 -7.24
CA LEU A 289 23.75 -57.94 -8.22
C LEU A 289 23.69 -56.80 -9.24
N PHE A 290 24.09 -55.59 -8.85
CA PHE A 290 24.09 -54.41 -9.71
C PHE A 290 25.21 -54.47 -10.79
N LEU A 291 26.38 -55.03 -10.45
CA LEU A 291 27.51 -55.20 -11.38
C LEU A 291 27.25 -56.29 -12.45
N LEU A 292 26.47 -57.31 -12.12
CA LEU A 292 26.05 -58.35 -13.08
C LEU A 292 24.98 -57.83 -14.07
N ALA A 293 24.12 -56.89 -13.64
CA ALA A 293 23.14 -56.25 -14.52
C ALA A 293 23.80 -55.24 -15.48
N LEU A 294 24.79 -54.47 -15.00
CA LEU A 294 25.50 -53.45 -15.79
C LEU A 294 26.37 -54.07 -16.90
N SER A 295 26.97 -55.23 -16.65
CA SER A 295 27.79 -55.94 -17.65
C SER A 295 26.97 -56.57 -18.78
N ALA A 296 25.70 -56.93 -18.52
CA ALA A 296 24.78 -57.44 -19.53
C ALA A 296 24.28 -56.34 -20.50
N VAL A 297 24.11 -55.11 -20.00
CA VAL A 297 23.64 -53.96 -20.80
C VAL A 297 24.73 -53.43 -21.75
N LEU A 298 25.99 -53.41 -21.30
CA LEU A 298 27.11 -52.92 -22.12
C LEU A 298 27.48 -53.85 -23.29
N LEU A 299 27.06 -55.12 -23.26
CA LEU A 299 27.32 -56.07 -24.34
C LEU A 299 26.31 -55.99 -25.49
N PHE A 300 25.15 -55.32 -25.32
CA PHE A 300 24.03 -55.42 -26.27
C PHE A 300 23.73 -54.19 -27.13
N SER A 301 24.40 -53.04 -26.96
CA SER A 301 24.14 -51.86 -27.80
C SER A 301 25.35 -51.43 -28.64
N ARG A 302 25.45 -51.97 -29.86
CA ARG A 302 26.41 -51.55 -30.89
C ARG A 302 25.74 -50.72 -32.00
N ARG A 303 26.42 -49.62 -32.39
CA ARG A 303 26.39 -48.84 -33.67
C ARG A 303 25.46 -47.62 -33.72
N GLN A 304 26.03 -46.41 -33.66
CA GLN A 304 26.32 -45.51 -34.80
C GLN A 304 27.08 -44.26 -34.31
N LYS A 305 28.26 -43.95 -34.90
CA LYS A 305 29.20 -42.91 -34.44
C LYS A 305 29.19 -41.61 -35.27
N LEU A 306 28.25 -41.43 -36.20
CA LEU A 306 28.21 -40.23 -37.07
C LEU A 306 27.31 -39.10 -36.54
N LEU A 307 26.33 -39.42 -35.69
CA LEU A 307 25.42 -38.44 -35.07
C LEU A 307 26.09 -37.63 -33.94
N TYR A 308 27.06 -38.23 -33.24
CA TYR A 308 27.80 -37.56 -32.15
C TYR A 308 28.80 -36.50 -32.64
N ALA A 309 29.33 -36.63 -33.86
CA ALA A 309 30.27 -35.65 -34.41
C ALA A 309 29.57 -34.36 -34.88
N ILE A 310 28.34 -34.47 -35.42
CA ILE A 310 27.55 -33.31 -35.86
C ILE A 310 26.97 -32.56 -34.66
N LEU A 311 26.55 -33.28 -33.61
CA LEU A 311 26.07 -32.65 -32.38
C LEU A 311 27.19 -31.95 -31.60
N ALA A 312 28.40 -32.52 -31.59
CA ALA A 312 29.56 -31.92 -30.93
C ALA A 312 30.01 -30.62 -31.62
N VAL A 313 30.06 -30.57 -32.96
CA VAL A 313 30.46 -29.35 -33.68
C VAL A 313 29.39 -28.26 -33.61
N ALA A 314 28.10 -28.61 -33.59
CA ALA A 314 27.01 -27.66 -33.37
C ALA A 314 27.02 -27.08 -31.94
N LEU A 315 27.29 -27.90 -30.92
CA LEU A 315 27.49 -27.42 -29.54
C LEU A 315 28.76 -26.59 -29.38
N SER A 316 29.84 -26.92 -30.09
CA SER A 316 31.08 -26.14 -30.06
C SER A 316 30.94 -24.78 -30.73
N LEU A 317 30.14 -24.65 -31.80
CA LEU A 317 29.83 -23.35 -32.42
C LEU A 317 28.86 -22.51 -31.57
N ILE A 318 27.98 -23.14 -30.78
CA ILE A 318 27.13 -22.46 -29.79
C ILE A 318 27.93 -22.06 -28.54
N MET A 319 29.00 -22.77 -28.18
CA MET A 319 29.86 -22.43 -27.03
C MET A 319 30.98 -21.42 -27.34
N VAL A 320 31.26 -21.11 -28.61
CA VAL A 320 32.36 -20.19 -28.99
C VAL A 320 31.85 -18.82 -29.48
N ALA A 321 30.55 -18.66 -29.71
CA ALA A 321 29.92 -17.37 -30.00
C ALA A 321 28.95 -16.95 -28.88
N SER A 322 29.49 -16.67 -27.68
CA SER A 322 28.96 -15.67 -26.73
C SER A 322 29.78 -15.64 -25.43
N PRO A 323 30.98 -15.04 -25.44
CA PRO A 323 31.56 -14.45 -24.25
C PRO A 323 31.15 -12.98 -24.21
N LEU A 324 30.00 -12.66 -23.61
CA LEU A 324 29.61 -11.32 -23.14
C LEU A 324 28.17 -11.43 -22.59
N LEU A 325 27.96 -10.94 -21.36
CA LEU A 325 26.72 -10.78 -20.59
C LEU A 325 26.43 -11.78 -19.45
N GLN A 326 26.61 -11.22 -18.24
CA GLN A 326 25.66 -11.18 -17.12
C GLN A 326 25.41 -12.43 -16.25
N GLY A 327 25.74 -12.28 -14.94
CA GLY A 327 24.81 -12.19 -13.79
C GLY A 327 23.64 -13.16 -13.60
N GLN A 328 23.10 -13.76 -14.65
CA GLN A 328 21.85 -14.54 -14.58
C GLN A 328 22.04 -16.01 -14.16
N ARG A 329 23.27 -16.51 -14.01
CA ARG A 329 23.49 -17.93 -13.70
C ARG A 329 23.17 -18.30 -12.24
N VAL A 330 23.24 -17.35 -11.32
CA VAL A 330 22.79 -17.54 -9.94
C VAL A 330 21.25 -17.51 -9.85
N TYR A 331 20.62 -16.60 -10.60
CA TYR A 331 19.16 -16.49 -10.74
C TYR A 331 18.52 -17.72 -11.42
N ALA A 332 19.12 -18.23 -12.51
CA ALA A 332 18.63 -19.41 -13.23
C ALA A 332 18.82 -20.71 -12.43
N PHE A 333 19.83 -20.79 -11.56
CA PHE A 333 20.04 -21.93 -10.66
C PHE A 333 18.94 -22.01 -9.59
N ASN A 334 18.51 -20.86 -9.05
CA ASN A 334 17.38 -20.76 -8.12
C ASN A 334 16.04 -21.10 -8.79
N GLN A 335 15.78 -20.60 -10.01
CA GLN A 335 14.55 -20.94 -10.75
C GLN A 335 14.49 -22.42 -11.20
N TYR A 336 15.62 -23.04 -11.52
CA TYR A 336 15.67 -24.45 -11.91
C TYR A 336 15.30 -25.38 -10.74
N TYR A 337 15.66 -25.03 -9.51
CA TYR A 337 15.32 -25.81 -8.31
C TYR A 337 13.88 -25.60 -7.80
N SER A 338 13.33 -24.39 -7.91
CA SER A 338 11.93 -24.12 -7.53
C SER A 338 10.93 -24.90 -8.41
N GLN A 339 11.23 -25.08 -9.69
CA GLN A 339 10.43 -25.90 -10.61
C GLN A 339 10.50 -27.41 -10.32
N LEU A 340 11.59 -27.90 -9.71
CA LEU A 340 11.71 -29.30 -9.29
C LEU A 340 10.87 -29.59 -8.03
N GLN A 341 10.70 -28.62 -7.14
CA GLN A 341 9.82 -28.72 -5.97
C GLN A 341 8.34 -28.65 -6.34
N ALA A 342 7.97 -27.81 -7.32
CA ALA A 342 6.60 -27.73 -7.85
C ALA A 342 6.10 -29.04 -8.48
N LYS A 343 7.01 -29.93 -8.90
CA LYS A 343 6.68 -31.26 -9.47
C LYS A 343 6.54 -32.39 -8.45
N GLN A 344 6.85 -32.15 -7.17
CA GLN A 344 6.83 -33.19 -6.12
C GLN A 344 5.68 -33.04 -5.11
N SER A 345 4.85 -32.00 -5.23
CA SER A 345 3.69 -31.77 -4.36
C SER A 345 2.42 -32.44 -4.93
N PRO A 346 1.61 -33.17 -4.14
CA PRO A 346 0.31 -33.68 -4.58
C PRO A 346 -0.67 -32.51 -4.83
N PRO A 347 -1.65 -32.65 -5.76
CA PRO A 347 -2.57 -31.56 -6.07
C PRO A 347 -3.64 -31.43 -4.97
N GLU A 348 -3.51 -30.42 -4.12
CA GLU A 348 -4.60 -29.92 -3.29
C GLU A 348 -5.25 -28.71 -3.97
N LYS A 349 -6.53 -28.50 -3.66
CA LYS A 349 -7.56 -27.91 -4.53
C LYS A 349 -7.30 -26.43 -4.85
N ALA A 350 -7.67 -26.06 -6.09
CA ALA A 350 -7.57 -24.73 -6.66
C ALA A 350 -8.42 -23.71 -5.88
N GLU A 351 -7.74 -22.68 -5.36
CA GLU A 351 -8.32 -21.46 -4.80
C GLU A 351 -7.84 -20.29 -5.66
N ASN A 352 -8.79 -19.49 -6.12
CA ASN A 352 -8.62 -18.41 -7.09
C ASN A 352 -7.95 -17.20 -6.41
N ARG A 353 -6.75 -16.84 -6.88
CA ARG A 353 -6.09 -15.56 -6.59
C ARG A 353 -5.93 -14.82 -7.92
N PRO A 354 -6.27 -13.51 -8.02
CA PRO A 354 -6.26 -12.77 -9.27
C PRO A 354 -4.85 -12.66 -9.87
N PRO A 355 -4.74 -12.60 -11.22
CA PRO A 355 -3.45 -12.56 -11.90
C PRO A 355 -2.79 -11.19 -11.76
N ALA A 356 -1.48 -11.21 -11.51
CA ALA A 356 -0.59 -10.07 -11.68
C ALA A 356 -0.79 -9.43 -13.06
N ALA A 357 -1.07 -8.13 -13.08
CA ALA A 357 -1.20 -7.33 -14.28
C ALA A 357 0.17 -7.19 -14.94
N GLY A 358 0.44 -8.07 -15.91
CA GLY A 358 1.62 -8.04 -16.76
C GLY A 358 1.25 -8.43 -18.18
N ASN A 359 1.31 -7.44 -19.07
CA ASN A 359 1.30 -7.52 -20.54
C ASN A 359 0.00 -7.95 -21.27
N ARG A 360 -0.55 -7.03 -22.09
CA ARG A 360 -0.46 -7.04 -23.59
C ARG A 360 -1.34 -5.92 -24.24
N LEU A 361 -0.75 -4.95 -24.99
CA LEU A 361 -0.63 -4.79 -26.47
C LEU A 361 -1.96 -4.44 -27.23
N PRO A 362 -2.00 -3.64 -28.35
CA PRO A 362 -1.03 -3.66 -29.47
C PRO A 362 -0.74 -2.33 -30.24
N ALA A 363 0.45 -2.30 -30.86
CA ALA A 363 0.81 -1.69 -32.16
C ALA A 363 0.09 -0.43 -32.66
N ALA A 364 0.76 0.73 -32.53
CA ALA A 364 0.69 1.79 -33.53
C ALA A 364 1.87 1.64 -34.51
N ALA A 365 1.55 1.53 -35.80
CA ALA A 365 2.50 1.33 -36.88
C ALA A 365 3.43 2.55 -37.05
N PRO A 366 4.72 2.35 -37.40
CA PRO A 366 5.56 3.44 -37.85
C PRO A 366 5.04 3.91 -39.22
N LEU A 367 4.67 5.18 -39.32
CA LEU A 367 4.44 5.81 -40.61
C LEU A 367 5.75 5.75 -41.42
N ALA A 368 5.69 4.95 -42.48
CA ALA A 368 6.72 4.88 -43.49
C ALA A 368 6.85 6.24 -44.21
N GLY A 369 7.93 6.96 -43.91
CA GLY A 369 8.54 8.00 -44.76
C GLY A 369 9.69 7.39 -45.57
N PRO A 370 9.98 7.87 -46.79
CA PRO A 370 10.49 7.03 -47.85
C PRO A 370 11.97 6.67 -47.70
N ALA A 371 12.27 5.41 -48.03
CA ALA A 371 13.62 4.96 -48.34
C ALA A 371 14.23 5.81 -49.46
N LEU A 372 15.20 6.66 -49.11
CA LEU A 372 16.07 7.29 -50.09
C LEU A 372 17.13 6.27 -50.51
N GLN A 373 16.95 5.79 -51.74
CA GLN A 373 17.91 4.99 -52.47
C GLN A 373 19.25 5.72 -52.53
N THR A 374 20.28 5.08 -51.98
CA THR A 374 21.68 5.39 -52.27
C THR A 374 21.91 5.32 -53.77
N THR A 375 21.93 6.48 -54.42
CA THR A 375 22.52 6.65 -55.74
C THR A 375 23.74 7.54 -55.58
N ALA A 376 24.89 6.98 -55.97
CA ALA A 376 26.13 7.72 -56.06
C ALA A 376 25.96 8.88 -57.06
N ALA A 377 26.11 10.11 -56.58
CA ALA A 377 26.33 11.27 -57.41
C ALA A 377 27.29 12.23 -56.69
N THR A 378 28.52 12.22 -57.18
CA THR A 378 29.54 13.24 -56.92
C THR A 378 29.05 14.60 -57.40
N THR A 379 28.82 15.56 -56.50
CA THR A 379 29.09 16.98 -56.77
C THR A 379 29.29 17.74 -55.45
N ASP A 380 30.56 18.02 -55.17
CA ASP A 380 31.12 19.21 -54.51
C ASP A 380 30.17 20.43 -54.51
N THR A 381 29.64 20.79 -53.34
CA THR A 381 29.69 22.13 -52.69
C THR A 381 28.74 22.19 -51.48
N LEU A 382 29.28 22.20 -50.26
CA LEU A 382 28.91 23.03 -49.09
C LEU A 382 29.72 22.56 -47.88
N ASP A 383 30.96 23.01 -47.83
CA ASP A 383 31.85 23.01 -46.67
C ASP A 383 31.57 24.32 -45.91
N LEU A 384 30.57 24.30 -45.03
CA LEU A 384 30.23 25.41 -44.13
C LEU A 384 29.68 24.86 -42.82
N PHE A 385 30.47 24.09 -42.07
CA PHE A 385 30.44 24.05 -40.60
C PHE A 385 31.82 23.57 -40.16
N TYR A 386 32.68 24.53 -39.79
CA TYR A 386 33.98 24.23 -39.21
C TYR A 386 33.75 24.03 -37.72
N ASP A 387 33.47 22.79 -37.33
CA ASP A 387 33.63 22.36 -35.95
C ASP A 387 35.14 22.33 -35.67
N ASP A 388 35.62 23.31 -34.94
CA ASP A 388 37.02 23.37 -34.52
C ASP A 388 37.32 22.45 -33.33
N GLY A 389 36.29 21.76 -32.82
CA GLY A 389 36.36 20.89 -31.65
C GLY A 389 36.75 21.66 -30.38
N LEU A 390 36.58 22.99 -30.38
CA LEU A 390 36.71 23.79 -29.18
C LEU A 390 35.41 23.67 -28.38
N ASP A 391 35.60 23.44 -27.10
CA ASP A 391 34.60 23.33 -26.04
C ASP A 391 35.17 24.26 -24.95
N GLU A 392 34.60 25.47 -24.82
CA GLU A 392 35.20 26.57 -24.03
C GLU A 392 34.84 26.49 -22.54
N ASP A 393 33.79 25.77 -22.17
CA ASP A 393 33.35 25.48 -20.81
C ASP A 393 33.46 24.01 -20.37
N ASP A 394 33.95 23.13 -21.26
CA ASP A 394 34.28 21.71 -21.02
C ASP A 394 33.05 20.85 -20.63
N ASP A 395 31.87 21.15 -21.19
CA ASP A 395 30.59 20.48 -20.88
C ASP A 395 30.30 19.25 -21.77
N GLY A 396 31.11 19.06 -22.81
CA GLY A 396 30.98 17.94 -23.76
C GLY A 396 30.28 18.28 -25.08
N LEU A 397 29.89 19.53 -25.30
CA LEU A 397 29.45 20.08 -26.58
C LEU A 397 30.53 20.99 -27.17
N SER A 398 30.69 21.00 -28.50
CA SER A 398 31.56 22.01 -29.11
C SER A 398 30.85 23.34 -29.24
N ASN A 399 31.60 24.45 -29.20
CA ASN A 399 31.07 25.80 -29.36
C ASN A 399 30.20 25.96 -30.62
N ALA A 400 30.49 25.19 -31.67
CA ALA A 400 29.70 25.15 -32.90
C ALA A 400 28.38 24.37 -32.70
N GLN A 401 28.40 23.25 -31.97
CA GLN A 401 27.19 22.51 -31.62
C GLN A 401 26.23 23.39 -30.82
N GLU A 402 26.72 24.03 -29.78
CA GLU A 402 25.97 24.93 -28.92
C GLU A 402 25.39 26.12 -29.69
N THR A 403 26.23 26.89 -30.39
CA THR A 403 25.78 28.12 -31.08
C THR A 403 24.88 27.83 -32.30
N GLU A 404 25.18 26.78 -33.07
CA GLU A 404 24.56 26.57 -34.38
C GLU A 404 23.38 25.59 -34.35
N PHE A 405 23.30 24.70 -33.37
CA PHE A 405 22.27 23.66 -33.30
C PHE A 405 21.34 23.80 -32.10
N TYR A 406 21.87 24.10 -30.91
CA TYR A 406 21.10 24.06 -29.66
C TYR A 406 20.70 25.45 -29.15
N GLY A 407 21.46 26.49 -29.52
CA GLY A 407 21.19 27.88 -29.11
C GLY A 407 21.66 28.22 -27.69
N THR A 408 22.50 27.37 -27.10
CA THR A 408 23.14 27.54 -25.78
C THR A 408 24.34 28.50 -25.85
N ASP A 409 24.86 28.97 -24.71
CA ASP A 409 26.02 29.89 -24.65
C ASP A 409 27.32 29.08 -24.46
N PRO A 410 28.26 29.07 -25.43
CA PRO A 410 29.52 28.32 -25.37
C PRO A 410 30.53 28.70 -24.28
N ARG A 411 30.10 29.44 -23.26
CA ARG A 411 30.90 29.84 -22.10
C ARG A 411 30.23 29.48 -20.79
N LEU A 412 29.03 28.92 -20.85
CA LEU A 412 28.22 28.52 -19.72
C LEU A 412 27.89 27.06 -19.93
N ALA A 413 28.54 26.19 -19.15
CA ALA A 413 28.24 24.77 -19.16
C ALA A 413 26.76 24.49 -18.87
N ASP A 414 26.05 25.40 -18.20
CA ASP A 414 24.62 25.35 -17.87
C ASP A 414 23.98 26.67 -18.34
N SER A 415 23.22 26.61 -19.44
CA SER A 415 22.70 27.80 -20.13
C SER A 415 21.40 28.34 -19.53
N ASP A 416 20.57 27.52 -18.89
CA ASP A 416 19.30 27.94 -18.29
C ASP A 416 19.34 28.09 -16.77
N GLY A 417 20.42 27.64 -16.13
CA GLY A 417 20.77 27.88 -14.74
C GLY A 417 20.07 26.94 -13.77
N ASP A 418 19.62 25.77 -14.22
CA ASP A 418 19.00 24.76 -13.37
C ASP A 418 20.02 23.86 -12.64
N GLY A 419 21.28 23.88 -13.10
CA GLY A 419 22.42 23.16 -12.57
C GLY A 419 22.75 21.82 -13.26
N LEU A 420 22.11 21.50 -14.38
CA LEU A 420 22.54 20.48 -15.34
C LEU A 420 23.39 21.12 -16.43
N ASP A 421 24.45 20.40 -16.86
CA ASP A 421 25.26 20.88 -17.97
C ASP A 421 24.51 20.63 -19.31
N ASP A 422 24.56 21.57 -20.26
CA ASP A 422 23.85 21.51 -21.55
C ASP A 422 24.19 20.21 -22.29
N GLY A 423 25.46 19.78 -22.22
CA GLY A 423 25.94 18.51 -22.74
C GLY A 423 25.30 17.28 -22.10
N VAL A 424 25.02 17.28 -20.80
CA VAL A 424 24.33 16.19 -20.10
C VAL A 424 22.86 16.13 -20.52
N GLU A 425 22.20 17.27 -20.56
CA GLU A 425 20.80 17.40 -20.97
C GLU A 425 20.59 16.87 -22.38
N ILE A 426 21.42 17.28 -23.34
CA ILE A 426 21.30 16.87 -24.74
C ILE A 426 21.71 15.41 -24.96
N ASN A 427 22.84 14.98 -24.38
CA ASN A 427 23.42 13.68 -24.72
C ASN A 427 22.88 12.52 -23.88
N GLU A 428 22.37 12.78 -22.67
CA GLU A 428 21.96 11.74 -21.71
C GLU A 428 20.46 11.78 -21.38
N LEU A 429 19.88 12.95 -21.13
CA LEU A 429 18.52 13.09 -20.59
C LEU A 429 17.45 13.33 -21.67
N GLY A 430 17.79 14.10 -22.70
CA GLY A 430 16.86 14.58 -23.72
C GLY A 430 16.02 15.79 -23.29
N THR A 431 16.38 16.44 -22.17
CA THR A 431 15.81 17.70 -21.67
C THR A 431 16.26 18.88 -22.53
N SER A 432 15.68 20.05 -22.27
CA SER A 432 15.92 21.27 -23.03
C SER A 432 16.90 22.19 -22.30
N PRO A 433 18.13 22.41 -22.79
CA PRO A 433 19.16 23.22 -22.12
C PRO A 433 18.94 24.73 -22.13
N LEU A 434 17.71 25.13 -22.46
CA LEU A 434 17.25 26.51 -22.51
C LEU A 434 15.98 26.68 -21.67
N ASN A 435 15.58 25.65 -20.94
CA ASN A 435 14.36 25.58 -20.18
C ASN A 435 14.56 24.67 -18.95
N ALA A 436 14.83 25.31 -17.82
CA ALA A 436 15.08 24.67 -16.52
C ALA A 436 14.00 23.70 -16.00
N ASP A 437 12.83 23.64 -16.64
CA ASP A 437 11.68 22.77 -16.33
C ASP A 437 11.10 22.31 -17.68
N SER A 438 11.61 21.19 -18.20
CA SER A 438 11.43 20.76 -19.58
C SER A 438 10.00 20.33 -19.90
N ASP A 439 9.27 19.79 -18.94
CA ASP A 439 7.88 19.33 -19.10
C ASP A 439 6.82 20.31 -18.58
N GLY A 440 7.23 21.34 -17.83
CA GLY A 440 6.44 22.48 -17.42
C GLY A 440 5.57 22.22 -16.18
N ASP A 441 6.00 21.34 -15.28
CA ASP A 441 5.24 20.93 -14.11
C ASP A 441 5.59 21.70 -12.80
N ASN A 442 6.54 22.62 -12.90
CA ASN A 442 7.14 23.46 -11.85
C ASN A 442 8.23 22.81 -10.98
N LEU A 443 8.77 21.65 -11.37
CA LEU A 443 10.03 21.13 -10.84
C LEU A 443 11.17 21.39 -11.84
N PRO A 444 12.37 21.77 -11.35
CA PRO A 444 13.53 21.85 -12.23
C PRO A 444 14.04 20.46 -12.64
N ASP A 445 14.52 20.30 -13.86
CA ASP A 445 15.01 19.02 -14.39
C ASP A 445 16.10 18.41 -13.48
N LEU A 446 17.01 19.25 -12.95
CA LEU A 446 18.00 18.82 -11.96
C LEU A 446 17.38 18.15 -10.72
N ALA A 447 16.30 18.70 -10.19
CA ALA A 447 15.68 18.20 -8.96
C ALA A 447 15.09 16.80 -9.17
N GLU A 448 14.45 16.59 -10.32
CA GLU A 448 13.88 15.31 -10.73
C GLU A 448 14.94 14.23 -10.93
N VAL A 449 16.05 14.60 -11.59
CA VAL A 449 17.23 13.75 -11.82
C VAL A 449 17.95 13.42 -10.51
N GLN A 450 18.00 14.35 -9.55
CA GLN A 450 18.55 14.07 -8.23
C GLN A 450 17.66 13.08 -7.46
N GLY A 451 16.34 13.23 -7.57
CA GLY A 451 15.36 12.37 -6.93
C GLY A 451 15.32 12.49 -5.41
N VAL A 452 14.35 11.83 -4.80
CA VAL A 452 14.06 11.88 -3.36
C VAL A 452 14.61 10.65 -2.65
N VAL A 453 15.07 10.81 -1.40
CA VAL A 453 15.55 9.70 -0.55
C VAL A 453 14.58 9.46 0.59
N MET A 454 14.07 8.24 0.71
CA MET A 454 13.15 7.81 1.75
C MET A 454 13.87 7.47 3.06
N PRO A 455 13.15 7.38 4.21
CA PRO A 455 13.73 7.04 5.50
C PRO A 455 14.49 5.71 5.55
N ASP A 456 14.09 4.72 4.74
CA ASP A 456 14.76 3.42 4.62
C ASP A 456 16.06 3.46 3.79
N GLY A 457 16.37 4.62 3.19
CA GLY A 457 17.54 4.85 2.34
C GLY A 457 17.30 4.54 0.87
N SER A 458 16.09 4.14 0.47
CA SER A 458 15.72 4.00 -0.92
C SER A 458 15.68 5.37 -1.62
N ARG A 459 16.04 5.41 -2.91
CA ARG A 459 15.98 6.62 -3.74
C ARG A 459 15.00 6.41 -4.90
N TRP A 460 14.14 7.40 -5.12
CA TRP A 460 13.14 7.46 -6.20
C TRP A 460 13.43 8.65 -7.12
N TYR A 461 13.14 8.50 -8.42
CA TYR A 461 13.43 9.48 -9.45
C TYR A 461 12.19 9.78 -10.28
N LEU A 462 12.01 11.06 -10.60
CA LEU A 462 10.98 11.58 -11.51
C LEU A 462 11.52 11.59 -12.95
N ASP A 463 10.64 11.81 -13.92
CA ASP A 463 10.93 11.90 -15.34
C ASP A 463 10.82 13.37 -15.80
N PRO A 464 11.94 14.07 -16.05
CA PRO A 464 11.94 15.50 -16.42
C PRO A 464 11.32 15.80 -17.81
N LEU A 465 10.83 14.78 -18.50
CA LEU A 465 10.13 14.90 -19.76
C LEU A 465 8.63 14.56 -19.65
N ALA A 466 8.15 14.24 -18.46
CA ALA A 466 6.79 13.81 -18.21
C ALA A 466 6.31 14.31 -16.85
N GLY A 467 5.61 15.44 -16.85
CA GLY A 467 5.13 16.08 -15.62
C GLY A 467 4.03 15.35 -14.85
N ASP A 468 3.84 14.05 -15.08
CA ASP A 468 3.12 13.07 -14.24
C ASP A 468 3.89 11.74 -14.40
N SER A 469 5.00 11.63 -13.67
CA SER A 469 5.89 10.47 -13.67
C SER A 469 5.19 9.21 -13.15
N GLY A 470 4.25 9.38 -12.21
CA GLY A 470 3.46 8.30 -11.62
C GLY A 470 2.39 7.73 -12.55
N GLY A 471 1.91 8.54 -13.50
CA GLY A 471 0.73 8.25 -14.30
C GLY A 471 -0.55 8.15 -13.46
N ASN A 472 -0.59 8.76 -12.27
CA ASN A 472 -1.73 8.74 -11.36
C ASN A 472 -2.68 9.93 -11.58
N GLY A 473 -2.33 10.85 -12.48
CA GLY A 473 -3.13 12.02 -12.85
C GLY A 473 -2.85 13.25 -11.99
N GLU A 474 -1.89 13.18 -11.07
CA GLU A 474 -1.30 14.31 -10.37
C GLU A 474 0.03 14.67 -11.03
N ALA A 475 0.31 15.97 -11.16
CA ALA A 475 1.59 16.40 -11.73
C ALA A 475 2.71 16.28 -10.69
N ASP A 476 3.95 16.02 -11.10
CA ASP A 476 5.03 15.78 -10.13
C ASP A 476 5.29 17.03 -9.27
N GLY A 477 5.27 18.23 -9.87
CA GLY A 477 5.33 19.50 -9.14
C GLY A 477 4.09 19.87 -8.31
N ALA A 478 3.00 19.09 -8.41
CA ALA A 478 1.87 19.19 -7.49
C ALA A 478 2.03 18.24 -6.28
N ALA A 479 2.54 17.03 -6.51
CA ALA A 479 2.77 16.02 -5.48
C ALA A 479 4.04 16.32 -4.65
N CYS A 480 5.14 16.64 -5.33
CA CYS A 480 6.43 16.98 -4.77
C CYS A 480 6.67 18.49 -4.78
N ARG A 481 7.55 18.96 -3.89
CA ARG A 481 7.90 20.38 -3.82
C ARG A 481 9.37 20.58 -3.49
N MET A 482 9.92 21.68 -3.98
CA MET A 482 11.23 22.16 -3.56
C MET A 482 11.12 22.86 -2.21
N ILE A 483 11.87 22.39 -1.20
CA ILE A 483 11.96 23.01 0.13
C ILE A 483 13.36 23.55 0.38
N ASP A 484 13.42 24.64 1.15
CA ASP A 484 14.67 25.24 1.63
C ASP A 484 15.00 24.61 3.00
N THR A 485 15.93 23.66 3.01
CA THR A 485 16.30 22.93 4.24
C THR A 485 17.36 23.65 5.07
N ASN A 486 18.13 24.54 4.45
CA ASN A 486 19.27 25.21 5.05
C ASN A 486 18.94 26.67 5.49
N ASN A 487 17.73 27.12 5.17
CA ASN A 487 17.13 28.42 5.47
C ASN A 487 17.91 29.61 4.86
N ASP A 488 18.48 29.42 3.68
CA ASP A 488 19.20 30.45 2.91
C ASP A 488 18.31 31.18 1.88
N ASN A 489 17.00 30.90 1.89
CA ASN A 489 15.98 31.40 0.99
C ASN A 489 16.08 30.86 -0.45
N THR A 490 16.82 29.78 -0.68
CA THR A 490 16.85 29.04 -1.94
C THR A 490 16.34 27.61 -1.73
N PRO A 491 15.26 27.18 -2.41
CA PRO A 491 14.84 25.79 -2.36
C PRO A 491 15.93 24.88 -2.94
N ASP A 492 16.38 23.89 -2.17
CA ASP A 492 17.56 23.07 -2.49
C ASP A 492 17.34 21.56 -2.33
N THR A 493 16.15 21.15 -1.88
CA THR A 493 15.82 19.74 -1.65
C THR A 493 14.43 19.42 -2.19
N LEU A 494 14.33 18.36 -2.99
CA LEU A 494 13.05 17.79 -3.42
C LEU A 494 12.41 17.00 -2.25
N ASP A 495 11.24 17.44 -1.83
CA ASP A 495 10.40 16.83 -0.80
C ASP A 495 9.16 16.24 -1.46
N CYS A 496 9.14 14.92 -1.59
CA CYS A 496 7.96 14.16 -2.00
C CYS A 496 7.36 13.51 -0.74
N PRO A 497 6.10 13.83 -0.39
CA PRO A 497 5.41 13.19 0.72
C PRO A 497 5.32 11.67 0.55
N ASP A 498 5.23 10.99 1.68
CA ASP A 498 4.96 9.56 1.85
C ASP A 498 3.92 9.49 2.98
N THR A 499 2.66 9.45 2.59
CA THR A 499 1.53 9.68 3.49
C THR A 499 1.31 8.52 4.47
N ASP A 500 1.43 7.27 4.01
CA ASP A 500 1.25 6.07 4.83
C ASP A 500 2.55 5.57 5.50
N GLY A 501 3.71 6.03 5.02
CA GLY A 501 5.03 5.71 5.56
C GLY A 501 5.60 4.37 5.06
N ASP A 502 5.10 3.84 3.93
CA ASP A 502 5.57 2.58 3.37
C ASP A 502 6.88 2.70 2.54
N ASN A 503 7.39 3.94 2.38
CA ASN A 503 8.57 4.32 1.59
C ASN A 503 8.35 4.32 0.07
N VAL A 504 7.09 4.35 -0.38
CA VAL A 504 6.68 4.74 -1.73
C VAL A 504 6.17 6.18 -1.65
N PRO A 505 6.80 7.13 -2.35
CA PRO A 505 6.29 8.50 -2.37
C PRO A 505 4.91 8.57 -3.01
N ASP A 506 4.05 9.50 -2.56
CA ASP A 506 2.66 9.66 -3.02
C ASP A 506 2.53 9.81 -4.55
N VAL A 507 3.56 10.38 -5.21
CA VAL A 507 3.60 10.50 -6.68
C VAL A 507 3.67 9.14 -7.40
N PHE A 508 4.14 8.08 -6.72
CA PHE A 508 4.24 6.72 -7.25
C PHE A 508 3.30 5.73 -6.56
N ASP A 509 2.51 6.18 -5.61
CA ASP A 509 1.52 5.40 -4.91
C ASP A 509 0.12 5.64 -5.51
N LEU A 510 -0.73 4.61 -5.46
CA LEU A 510 -2.10 4.61 -5.99
C LEU A 510 -3.15 4.56 -4.88
N ASP A 511 -2.71 4.43 -3.63
CA ASP A 511 -3.51 4.36 -2.40
C ASP A 511 -2.68 5.00 -1.27
N ASN A 512 -2.50 6.33 -1.36
CA ASN A 512 -1.50 7.08 -0.58
C ASN A 512 -1.63 6.93 0.95
N ASP A 513 -2.79 6.51 1.46
CA ASP A 513 -3.03 6.31 2.89
C ASP A 513 -3.26 4.85 3.31
N ASP A 514 -3.07 3.90 2.38
CA ASP A 514 -3.22 2.43 2.48
C ASP A 514 -4.49 1.99 3.25
N ASP A 515 -5.59 2.72 3.06
CA ASP A 515 -6.89 2.34 3.60
C ASP A 515 -7.63 1.29 2.72
N GLY A 516 -7.06 1.03 1.54
CA GLY A 516 -7.52 0.07 0.55
C GLY A 516 -8.57 0.62 -0.41
N VAL A 517 -8.64 1.95 -0.54
CA VAL A 517 -9.44 2.67 -1.53
C VAL A 517 -8.51 3.49 -2.43
N PRO A 518 -8.38 3.14 -3.72
CA PRO A 518 -7.45 3.84 -4.61
C PRO A 518 -7.79 5.34 -4.76
N ASP A 519 -6.76 6.18 -4.85
CA ASP A 519 -6.86 7.65 -4.86
C ASP A 519 -7.86 8.19 -5.89
N THR A 520 -7.93 7.54 -7.06
CA THR A 520 -8.83 7.92 -8.16
C THR A 520 -10.33 7.92 -7.79
N VAL A 521 -10.69 7.20 -6.73
CA VAL A 521 -12.06 7.09 -6.22
C VAL A 521 -12.17 7.35 -4.72
N ASP A 522 -11.05 7.62 -4.06
CA ASP A 522 -11.04 7.98 -2.66
C ASP A 522 -11.48 9.44 -2.46
N SER A 523 -12.22 9.67 -1.37
CA SER A 523 -12.63 11.02 -0.97
C SER A 523 -11.66 11.65 0.02
N ALA A 524 -10.71 10.89 0.58
CA ALA A 524 -9.72 11.37 1.53
C ALA A 524 -8.29 10.81 1.26
N PRO A 525 -7.76 10.88 0.02
CA PRO A 525 -6.58 10.11 -0.42
C PRO A 525 -5.32 10.31 0.41
N PHE A 526 -5.19 11.45 1.10
CA PHE A 526 -3.99 11.77 1.87
C PHE A 526 -4.20 11.64 3.39
N SER A 527 -5.22 10.92 3.85
CA SER A 527 -5.64 11.00 5.25
C SER A 527 -6.34 9.74 5.74
N PHE A 528 -5.51 8.81 6.23
CA PHE A 528 -6.00 7.62 6.89
C PHE A 528 -6.90 7.97 8.08
N MET A 529 -8.18 7.59 8.00
CA MET A 529 -9.15 7.88 9.04
C MET A 529 -9.23 6.80 10.12
N GLY A 530 -8.34 6.92 11.10
CA GLY A 530 -8.45 6.31 12.43
C GLY A 530 -7.09 6.10 13.10
N ASP A 531 -6.91 5.03 13.87
CA ASP A 531 -5.64 4.67 14.53
C ASP A 531 -4.93 3.54 13.76
N PRO A 532 -3.84 3.86 13.03
CA PRO A 532 -3.05 2.88 12.27
C PRO A 532 -2.47 1.76 13.16
N ALA A 533 -2.23 2.05 14.45
CA ALA A 533 -1.62 1.11 15.39
C ALA A 533 -2.64 0.19 16.10
N ALA A 534 -3.93 0.50 16.05
CA ALA A 534 -4.98 -0.26 16.75
C ALA A 534 -5.65 -1.33 15.87
N GLY A 535 -5.44 -1.32 14.55
CA GLY A 535 -6.16 -2.18 13.61
C GLY A 535 -7.64 -1.83 13.64
N LEU A 536 -8.04 -0.84 12.84
CA LEU A 536 -9.35 -0.18 12.88
C LEU A 536 -10.51 -1.07 12.47
N ILE A 537 -10.87 -2.00 13.32
CA ILE A 537 -12.15 -2.67 13.26
C ILE A 537 -13.01 -2.08 14.36
N SER A 538 -13.73 -1.01 14.05
CA SER A 538 -14.76 -0.49 14.95
C SER A 538 -16.13 -0.94 14.50
N ARG A 539 -16.92 -1.46 15.45
CA ARG A 539 -18.36 -1.71 15.22
C ARG A 539 -19.16 -0.42 15.17
N THR A 540 -18.65 0.65 15.79
CA THR A 540 -19.41 1.86 16.03
C THR A 540 -18.52 3.09 15.93
N PHE A 541 -18.93 4.08 15.14
CA PHE A 541 -18.29 5.38 15.03
C PHE A 541 -19.19 6.45 15.68
N GLN A 542 -18.60 7.39 16.41
CA GLN A 542 -19.34 8.50 17.01
C GLN A 542 -19.21 9.73 16.12
N LEU A 543 -20.34 10.22 15.61
CA LEU A 543 -20.45 11.45 14.85
C LEU A 543 -20.89 12.59 15.75
N ASP A 544 -20.08 13.64 15.82
CA ASP A 544 -20.41 14.91 16.47
C ASP A 544 -19.93 16.06 15.58
N LEU A 545 -20.79 17.05 15.35
CA LEU A 545 -20.53 18.14 14.41
C LEU A 545 -20.60 19.50 15.11
N ASP A 546 -19.46 20.16 15.22
CA ASP A 546 -19.37 21.50 15.77
C ASP A 546 -19.77 22.59 14.76
N ASN A 547 -20.14 23.77 15.28
CA ASN A 547 -20.44 24.98 14.48
C ASN A 547 -21.52 24.80 13.41
N VAL A 548 -22.50 23.93 13.66
CA VAL A 548 -23.70 23.81 12.83
C VAL A 548 -24.55 25.07 12.90
N THR A 549 -25.24 25.40 11.79
CA THR A 549 -26.07 26.59 11.71
C THR A 549 -27.53 26.20 11.57
N ALA A 550 -28.37 26.83 12.39
CA ALA A 550 -29.80 26.52 12.45
C ALA A 550 -30.49 26.76 11.09
N ALA A 551 -31.35 25.82 10.73
CA ALA A 551 -32.16 25.76 9.51
C ALA A 551 -31.38 25.65 8.18
N GLU A 552 -30.05 25.50 8.21
CA GLU A 552 -29.24 25.30 7.00
C GLU A 552 -29.07 23.81 6.70
N PRO A 553 -29.21 23.39 5.43
CA PRO A 553 -28.99 22.00 5.02
C PRO A 553 -27.50 21.65 5.12
N LEU A 554 -27.23 20.46 5.67
CA LEU A 554 -25.91 19.90 5.82
C LEU A 554 -25.89 18.49 5.22
N TYR A 555 -24.81 18.17 4.51
CA TYR A 555 -24.57 16.87 3.92
C TYR A 555 -23.32 16.27 4.55
N VAL A 556 -23.44 15.03 5.01
CA VAL A 556 -22.30 14.24 5.47
C VAL A 556 -22.17 13.06 4.53
N ASP A 557 -21.11 13.08 3.74
CA ASP A 557 -20.75 12.01 2.81
C ASP A 557 -19.78 11.06 3.52
N PHE A 558 -20.20 9.82 3.66
CA PHE A 558 -19.41 8.73 4.20
C PHE A 558 -18.88 7.89 3.05
N GLN A 559 -17.61 7.51 3.14
CA GLN A 559 -17.01 6.42 2.41
C GLN A 559 -16.47 5.43 3.43
N LEU A 560 -16.80 4.17 3.25
CA LEU A 560 -16.49 3.15 4.22
C LEU A 560 -16.27 1.81 3.55
N ARG A 561 -15.50 0.96 4.21
CA ARG A 561 -15.17 -0.37 3.72
C ARG A 561 -15.45 -1.41 4.81
N PRO A 562 -16.10 -2.54 4.53
CA PRO A 562 -16.19 -3.63 5.49
C PRO A 562 -14.79 -4.14 5.85
N ALA A 563 -14.58 -4.51 7.12
CA ALA A 563 -13.30 -5.04 7.59
C ALA A 563 -12.90 -6.33 6.85
N ASN A 564 -13.89 -7.12 6.41
CA ASN A 564 -13.68 -8.18 5.44
C ASN A 564 -14.03 -7.68 4.02
N PRO A 565 -13.04 -7.45 3.14
CA PRO A 565 -13.29 -6.89 1.81
C PRO A 565 -14.17 -7.79 0.93
N ASP A 566 -14.24 -9.10 1.20
CA ASP A 566 -15.14 -10.01 0.48
C ASP A 566 -16.62 -9.63 0.64
N HIS A 567 -16.98 -8.93 1.72
CA HIS A 567 -18.36 -8.49 1.97
C HIS A 567 -18.81 -7.42 0.98
N LEU A 568 -17.91 -6.71 0.30
CA LEU A 568 -18.26 -5.77 -0.77
C LEU A 568 -19.07 -6.46 -1.89
N TRP A 569 -18.72 -7.72 -2.19
CA TRP A 569 -19.39 -8.55 -3.18
C TRP A 569 -20.77 -9.07 -2.76
N TYR A 570 -21.13 -8.98 -1.47
CA TYR A 570 -22.43 -9.46 -0.98
C TYR A 570 -23.59 -8.63 -1.52
N SER A 571 -23.36 -7.33 -1.73
CA SER A 571 -24.36 -6.41 -2.30
C SER A 571 -24.72 -6.76 -3.75
N LEU A 572 -23.80 -7.42 -4.46
CA LEU A 572 -23.96 -7.90 -5.85
C LEU A 572 -24.52 -9.33 -5.92
N SER A 573 -24.44 -10.08 -4.82
CA SER A 573 -24.78 -11.48 -4.76
C SER A 573 -26.27 -11.66 -4.48
N LYS A 574 -26.91 -12.52 -5.26
CA LYS A 574 -28.19 -13.09 -4.86
C LYS A 574 -27.91 -14.42 -4.17
N LEU A 575 -28.36 -14.55 -2.93
CA LEU A 575 -28.08 -15.71 -2.09
C LEU A 575 -29.29 -16.65 -2.06
N ASP A 576 -29.01 -17.94 -1.98
CA ASP A 576 -30.02 -18.97 -1.80
C ASP A 576 -30.18 -19.32 -0.32
N TRP A 577 -31.40 -19.68 0.06
CA TRP A 577 -31.66 -20.15 1.42
C TRP A 577 -30.95 -21.49 1.67
N PRO A 578 -30.37 -21.73 2.86
CA PRO A 578 -29.77 -23.02 3.18
C PRO A 578 -30.82 -24.14 3.11
N GLU A 579 -30.50 -25.24 2.41
CA GLU A 579 -31.42 -26.38 2.19
C GLU A 579 -31.93 -27.06 3.48
N ASN A 580 -31.33 -26.76 4.65
CA ASN A 580 -31.57 -27.45 5.92
C ASN A 580 -32.12 -26.55 7.05
N ASP A 581 -32.58 -25.33 6.76
CA ASP A 581 -33.21 -24.50 7.81
C ASP A 581 -34.62 -25.00 8.14
N SER A 582 -34.74 -25.64 9.31
CA SER A 582 -35.99 -26.15 9.88
C SER A 582 -36.47 -25.30 11.07
N LEU A 583 -35.78 -24.20 11.39
CA LEU A 583 -36.07 -23.32 12.53
C LEU A 583 -36.97 -22.12 12.18
N GLY A 584 -37.29 -21.94 10.88
CA GLY A 584 -38.61 -21.48 10.45
C GLY A 584 -38.89 -19.97 10.52
N GLN A 585 -37.91 -19.11 10.29
CA GLN A 585 -38.17 -17.66 10.13
C GLN A 585 -38.72 -17.31 8.74
N VAL A 586 -38.40 -18.11 7.71
CA VAL A 586 -38.96 -17.99 6.36
C VAL A 586 -39.58 -19.34 5.98
N GLN A 587 -40.90 -19.37 5.77
CA GLN A 587 -41.64 -20.58 5.38
C GLN A 587 -42.24 -20.41 3.99
N SER A 588 -41.97 -21.35 3.07
CA SER A 588 -42.74 -21.44 1.82
C SER A 588 -43.97 -22.28 2.05
N VAL A 589 -45.12 -21.62 2.17
CA VAL A 589 -46.40 -22.27 2.40
C VAL A 589 -46.98 -22.82 1.09
N LEU A 590 -46.68 -22.17 -0.05
CA LEU A 590 -47.21 -22.56 -1.36
C LEU A 590 -46.27 -23.43 -2.20
N THR A 591 -45.06 -23.71 -1.71
CA THR A 591 -44.02 -24.47 -2.42
C THR A 591 -43.66 -23.88 -3.80
N THR A 592 -43.92 -22.60 -4.09
CA THR A 592 -43.54 -21.97 -5.36
C THR A 592 -42.20 -21.24 -5.25
N THR A 593 -41.85 -20.78 -4.06
CA THR A 593 -40.63 -20.00 -3.73
C THR A 593 -39.33 -20.80 -3.93
N PHE A 594 -39.33 -22.13 -3.73
CA PHE A 594 -38.10 -22.95 -3.71
C PHE A 594 -38.05 -24.10 -4.73
N LYS A 595 -39.03 -24.21 -5.64
CA LYS A 595 -39.28 -25.46 -6.38
C LYS A 595 -38.56 -25.60 -7.71
N ASN A 596 -37.94 -24.52 -8.20
CA ASN A 596 -37.42 -24.48 -9.58
C ASN A 596 -35.90 -24.33 -9.69
N GLY A 597 -35.15 -24.29 -8.59
CA GLY A 597 -33.70 -24.06 -8.64
C GLY A 597 -33.35 -22.72 -9.30
N GLU A 598 -34.20 -21.71 -9.15
CA GLU A 598 -33.87 -20.33 -9.52
C GLU A 598 -32.99 -19.75 -8.41
N PRO A 599 -31.71 -19.44 -8.67
CA PRO A 599 -30.86 -18.82 -7.67
C PRO A 599 -31.32 -17.39 -7.36
N GLY A 600 -31.44 -17.05 -6.08
CA GLY A 600 -31.49 -15.68 -5.58
C GLY A 600 -32.73 -15.24 -4.81
N ASP A 601 -33.08 -15.96 -3.76
CA ASP A 601 -34.21 -15.66 -2.87
C ASP A 601 -33.90 -14.62 -1.79
N MET A 602 -32.62 -14.39 -1.53
CA MET A 602 -32.13 -13.40 -0.58
C MET A 602 -31.23 -12.36 -1.26
N ARG A 603 -31.29 -11.15 -0.73
CA ARG A 603 -30.38 -10.06 -1.02
C ARG A 603 -29.96 -9.39 0.27
N LEU A 604 -28.70 -9.02 0.30
CA LEU A 604 -28.13 -8.21 1.37
C LEU A 604 -28.04 -6.78 0.85
N ILE A 605 -28.66 -5.85 1.56
CA ILE A 605 -28.61 -4.42 1.23
C ILE A 605 -27.77 -3.73 2.30
N PRO A 606 -26.63 -3.13 1.93
CA PRO A 606 -25.81 -2.39 2.87
C PRO A 606 -26.49 -1.05 3.17
N LEU A 607 -26.59 -0.74 4.46
CA LEU A 607 -27.11 0.52 4.99
C LEU A 607 -26.15 1.03 6.06
N LEU A 608 -26.01 2.34 6.18
CA LEU A 608 -25.43 2.96 7.36
C LEU A 608 -26.58 3.29 8.31
N GLU A 609 -26.59 2.66 9.48
CA GLU A 609 -27.54 3.01 10.55
C GLU A 609 -26.91 4.06 11.46
N VAL A 610 -27.63 5.14 11.69
CA VAL A 610 -27.25 6.25 12.57
C VAL A 610 -28.27 6.36 13.70
N GLU A 611 -27.84 6.05 14.91
CA GLU A 611 -28.63 6.17 16.14
C GLU A 611 -28.46 7.57 16.74
N MET A 612 -29.57 8.29 16.88
CA MET A 612 -29.61 9.63 17.46
C MET A 612 -30.57 9.64 18.66
N SER A 613 -30.16 10.29 19.76
CA SER A 613 -30.96 10.32 21.00
C SER A 613 -31.10 11.73 21.56
N GLY A 614 -32.23 11.98 22.21
CA GLY A 614 -32.50 13.27 22.85
C GLY A 614 -32.89 14.39 21.89
N ALA A 615 -32.77 15.63 22.37
CA ALA A 615 -33.00 16.85 21.60
C ALA A 615 -31.83 17.83 21.84
N PRO A 616 -31.43 18.64 20.84
CA PRO A 616 -32.00 18.69 19.49
C PRO A 616 -31.67 17.44 18.64
N LEU A 617 -32.55 17.10 17.68
CA LEU A 617 -32.25 16.15 16.61
C LEU A 617 -31.85 16.94 15.36
N PRO A 618 -30.70 16.66 14.73
CA PRO A 618 -30.20 17.40 13.56
C PRO A 618 -30.91 17.00 12.24
N LEU A 619 -32.17 16.57 12.32
CA LEU A 619 -32.98 16.11 11.19
C LEU A 619 -33.98 17.20 10.78
N PRO A 620 -34.42 17.25 9.51
CA PRO A 620 -35.49 18.16 9.10
C PRO A 620 -36.75 17.87 9.90
N LEU A 621 -37.32 18.90 10.52
CA LEU A 621 -38.52 18.81 11.33
C LEU A 621 -39.68 19.54 10.65
N THR A 622 -40.88 18.98 10.78
CA THR A 622 -42.12 19.56 10.28
C THR A 622 -43.24 19.50 11.34
N ASN A 623 -44.36 20.14 11.04
CA ASN A 623 -45.55 20.09 11.89
C ASN A 623 -46.12 18.66 11.92
N PRO A 624 -46.50 18.13 13.10
CA PRO A 624 -47.04 16.78 13.20
C PRO A 624 -48.27 16.57 12.33
N GLN A 625 -48.26 15.47 11.57
CA GLN A 625 -49.38 15.05 10.74
C GLN A 625 -49.47 13.52 10.70
N ALA A 626 -50.68 12.96 10.73
CA ALA A 626 -50.94 11.53 10.57
C ALA A 626 -52.05 11.32 9.54
N SER A 627 -51.80 10.48 8.54
CA SER A 627 -52.75 10.18 7.46
C SER A 627 -53.22 8.73 7.52
N LEU A 628 -54.51 8.52 7.29
CA LEU A 628 -55.16 7.22 7.20
C LEU A 628 -55.88 7.10 5.86
N THR A 629 -55.94 5.89 5.31
CA THR A 629 -56.66 5.59 4.07
C THR A 629 -57.75 4.57 4.34
N PHE A 630 -58.93 4.82 3.77
CA PHE A 630 -60.12 3.99 3.87
C PHE A 630 -60.49 3.45 2.48
N SER A 631 -61.02 2.23 2.45
CA SER A 631 -61.33 1.53 1.20
C SER A 631 -62.57 0.64 1.23
N ASP A 632 -63.15 0.36 2.40
CA ASP A 632 -64.10 -0.75 2.55
C ASP A 632 -65.55 -0.25 2.61
N VAL A 633 -65.92 0.41 3.71
CA VAL A 633 -67.24 1.04 3.91
C VAL A 633 -67.23 2.46 3.37
N VAL A 634 -66.09 3.12 3.50
CA VAL A 634 -65.85 4.47 2.98
C VAL A 634 -64.54 4.45 2.21
N SER A 635 -64.50 5.12 1.07
CA SER A 635 -63.25 5.28 0.32
C SER A 635 -62.79 6.73 0.43
N GLY A 636 -61.51 6.94 0.75
CA GLY A 636 -60.97 8.28 0.99
C GLY A 636 -59.80 8.29 1.96
N THR A 637 -59.42 9.49 2.39
CA THR A 637 -58.36 9.71 3.38
C THR A 637 -58.85 10.55 4.54
N ALA A 638 -58.28 10.31 5.71
CA ALA A 638 -58.44 11.14 6.88
C ALA A 638 -57.06 11.62 7.35
N VAL A 639 -56.94 12.91 7.63
CA VAL A 639 -55.67 13.53 7.96
C VAL A 639 -55.79 14.30 9.26
N PHE A 640 -55.02 13.91 10.27
CA PHE A 640 -54.82 14.67 11.49
C PHE A 640 -53.63 15.61 11.30
N THR A 641 -53.81 16.90 11.57
CA THR A 641 -52.77 17.94 11.47
C THR A 641 -52.72 18.74 12.77
N GLN A 642 -51.53 18.92 13.34
CA GLN A 642 -51.34 19.80 14.48
C GLN A 642 -51.50 21.27 14.07
N GLN A 643 -52.38 22.00 14.78
CA GLN A 643 -52.66 23.43 14.59
C GLN A 643 -52.55 24.16 15.93
N GLY A 644 -51.34 24.65 16.24
CA GLY A 644 -51.06 25.25 17.55
C GLY A 644 -51.23 24.20 18.67
N SER A 645 -52.12 24.47 19.63
CA SER A 645 -52.43 23.55 20.74
C SER A 645 -53.49 22.50 20.43
N ASP A 646 -54.05 22.53 19.23
CA ASP A 646 -55.20 21.72 18.83
C ASP A 646 -54.85 20.80 17.67
N VAL A 647 -55.61 19.73 17.48
CA VAL A 647 -55.46 18.83 16.33
C VAL A 647 -56.70 18.94 15.45
N GLU A 648 -56.48 19.26 14.18
CA GLU A 648 -57.53 19.26 13.15
C GLU A 648 -57.55 17.90 12.44
N LEU A 649 -58.73 17.27 12.38
CA LEU A 649 -59.03 16.15 11.49
C LEU A 649 -59.71 16.70 10.24
N SER A 650 -59.15 16.44 9.06
CA SER A 650 -59.81 16.68 7.77
C SER A 650 -60.14 15.36 7.07
N LEU A 651 -61.31 15.29 6.43
CA LEU A 651 -61.75 14.13 5.66
C LEU A 651 -61.82 14.47 4.17
N ALA A 652 -61.24 13.61 3.33
CA ALA A 652 -61.39 13.66 1.88
C ALA A 652 -61.95 12.32 1.41
N LEU A 653 -63.26 12.25 1.22
CA LEU A 653 -64.02 11.01 0.99
C LEU A 653 -64.64 10.98 -0.40
N SER A 654 -64.60 9.83 -1.08
CA SER A 654 -65.28 9.65 -2.35
C SER A 654 -66.76 9.32 -2.12
N GLY A 655 -67.58 10.34 -1.86
CA GLY A 655 -69.04 10.20 -1.73
C GLY A 655 -69.71 11.35 -0.98
N ALA A 656 -70.99 11.60 -1.25
CA ALA A 656 -71.78 12.66 -0.59
C ALA A 656 -72.39 12.24 0.77
N GLY A 657 -71.86 11.18 1.39
CA GLY A 657 -72.34 10.62 2.64
C GLY A 657 -71.87 11.41 3.87
N GLN A 658 -72.61 11.25 4.97
CA GLN A 658 -72.26 11.78 6.28
C GLN A 658 -71.97 10.60 7.21
N TYR A 659 -70.86 10.66 7.92
CA TYR A 659 -70.30 9.56 8.70
C TYR A 659 -70.06 10.02 10.14
N GLY A 660 -70.52 9.26 11.12
CA GLY A 660 -70.12 9.45 12.51
C GLY A 660 -68.63 9.15 12.65
N ALA A 661 -67.85 10.15 13.05
CA ALA A 661 -66.40 10.05 13.23
C ALA A 661 -66.04 10.08 14.72
N ALA A 662 -65.27 9.10 15.18
CA ALA A 662 -64.81 9.06 16.56
C ALA A 662 -63.43 8.40 16.70
N VAL A 663 -62.62 8.93 17.61
CA VAL A 663 -61.30 8.42 17.98
C VAL A 663 -61.42 7.57 19.24
N TYR A 664 -60.74 6.43 19.27
CA TYR A 664 -60.78 5.46 20.36
C TYR A 664 -59.36 5.17 20.89
N ASN A 665 -59.26 4.96 22.19
CA ASN A 665 -58.07 4.44 22.86
C ASN A 665 -58.12 2.90 22.94
N ALA A 666 -58.18 2.27 21.77
CA ALA A 666 -58.20 0.83 21.60
C ALA A 666 -57.82 0.48 20.15
N ALA A 667 -57.34 -0.76 19.96
CA ALA A 667 -57.19 -1.32 18.63
C ALA A 667 -58.57 -1.59 17.99
N CYS A 668 -58.67 -1.48 16.67
CA CYS A 668 -59.94 -1.66 15.94
C CYS A 668 -60.72 -2.92 16.31
N ALA A 669 -60.06 -4.07 16.48
CA ALA A 669 -60.70 -5.33 16.84
C ALA A 669 -61.39 -5.32 18.22
N ALA A 670 -61.00 -4.41 19.12
CA ALA A 670 -61.56 -4.28 20.45
C ALA A 670 -62.69 -3.23 20.54
N ILE A 671 -63.00 -2.54 19.45
CA ILE A 671 -64.02 -1.49 19.42
C ILE A 671 -65.36 -2.08 18.99
N ASP A 672 -66.28 -2.17 19.94
CA ASP A 672 -67.68 -2.51 19.69
C ASP A 672 -68.60 -1.28 19.75
N ASN A 673 -69.91 -1.48 19.64
CA ASN A 673 -70.90 -0.39 19.74
C ASN A 673 -71.09 0.13 21.18
N ALA A 674 -70.53 -0.53 22.19
CA ALA A 674 -70.61 -0.15 23.60
C ALA A 674 -69.33 0.54 24.11
N THR A 675 -68.24 0.45 23.34
CA THR A 675 -66.95 1.06 23.65
C THR A 675 -67.09 2.58 23.60
N PRO A 676 -66.77 3.32 24.68
CA PRO A 676 -66.87 4.77 24.67
C PRO A 676 -65.75 5.38 23.81
N PRO A 677 -66.05 6.36 22.93
CA PRO A 677 -65.02 7.07 22.19
C PRO A 677 -64.18 7.93 23.13
N LEU A 678 -62.88 8.05 22.83
CA LEU A 678 -62.00 9.01 23.48
C LEU A 678 -62.38 10.44 23.06
N TYR A 679 -62.61 10.64 21.76
CA TYR A 679 -63.13 11.87 21.19
C TYR A 679 -64.24 11.54 20.20
N ASP A 680 -65.44 12.08 20.44
CA ASP A 680 -66.57 12.03 19.50
C ASP A 680 -66.55 13.31 18.66
N LEU A 681 -66.37 13.16 17.35
CA LEU A 681 -66.22 14.26 16.40
C LEU A 681 -67.53 14.55 15.66
N GLY A 682 -68.60 13.81 15.96
CA GLY A 682 -69.91 13.98 15.35
C GLY A 682 -69.98 13.46 13.91
N SER A 683 -70.95 13.97 13.16
CA SER A 683 -71.18 13.61 11.76
C SER A 683 -70.33 14.47 10.83
N MET A 684 -69.54 13.83 9.98
CA MET A 684 -68.63 14.46 9.03
C MET A 684 -68.78 13.84 7.63
N GLY A 685 -68.69 14.66 6.59
CA GLY A 685 -68.68 14.26 5.19
C GLY A 685 -67.39 14.65 4.46
N ASP A 686 -67.38 14.51 3.14
CA ASP A 686 -66.25 14.93 2.30
C ASP A 686 -65.98 16.44 2.42
N GLY A 687 -64.71 16.80 2.66
CA GLY A 687 -64.25 18.17 2.86
C GLY A 687 -64.52 18.75 4.25
N ASP A 688 -65.18 18.02 5.15
CA ASP A 688 -65.43 18.48 6.51
C ASP A 688 -64.17 18.39 7.39
N THR A 689 -64.11 19.29 8.37
CA THR A 689 -63.04 19.35 9.37
C THR A 689 -63.60 19.33 10.79
N ALA A 690 -62.86 18.72 11.71
CA ALA A 690 -63.17 18.69 13.14
C ALA A 690 -61.92 19.01 13.96
N VAL A 691 -62.09 19.68 15.09
CA VAL A 691 -60.97 20.10 15.95
C VAL A 691 -61.05 19.39 17.29
N ILE A 692 -59.94 18.81 17.71
CA ILE A 692 -59.73 18.23 19.04
C ILE A 692 -58.86 19.22 19.83
N PRO A 693 -59.43 19.97 20.79
CA PRO A 693 -58.73 21.05 21.45
C PRO A 693 -57.77 20.57 22.53
N GLY A 694 -56.63 21.26 22.68
CA GLY A 694 -55.72 21.13 23.81
C GLY A 694 -54.94 19.81 23.88
N ILE A 695 -54.60 19.23 22.73
CA ILE A 695 -53.82 17.99 22.65
C ILE A 695 -52.64 18.12 21.67
N ASN A 696 -51.57 17.38 21.95
CA ASN A 696 -50.43 17.22 21.05
C ASN A 696 -50.57 15.89 20.30
N LEU A 697 -50.55 15.95 18.97
CA LEU A 697 -50.78 14.81 18.09
C LEU A 697 -49.83 13.63 18.40
N PRO A 698 -48.49 13.79 18.43
CA PRO A 698 -47.57 12.66 18.64
C PRO A 698 -47.75 11.99 20.01
N GLN A 699 -47.98 12.78 21.06
CA GLN A 699 -48.06 12.25 22.42
C GLN A 699 -49.44 11.70 22.82
N THR A 700 -50.50 12.14 22.15
CA THR A 700 -51.87 11.86 22.61
C THR A 700 -52.56 10.78 21.80
N ILE A 701 -52.60 10.93 20.47
CA ILE A 701 -53.39 10.03 19.60
C ILE A 701 -52.55 9.39 18.49
N ALA A 702 -51.39 9.95 18.15
CA ALA A 702 -50.48 9.41 17.12
C ALA A 702 -49.18 8.86 17.72
N GLY A 703 -49.24 8.32 18.95
CA GLY A 703 -48.15 7.61 19.62
C GLY A 703 -48.24 6.07 19.52
N GLY A 704 -49.12 5.57 18.65
CA GLY A 704 -49.54 4.17 18.60
C GLY A 704 -50.68 3.83 19.57
N GLY A 705 -51.53 2.86 19.19
CA GLY A 705 -52.59 2.33 20.05
C GLY A 705 -53.95 3.01 19.99
N HIS A 706 -54.12 4.04 19.16
CA HIS A 706 -55.40 4.70 18.92
C HIS A 706 -55.95 4.35 17.55
N SER A 707 -57.27 4.47 17.39
CA SER A 707 -57.94 4.17 16.11
C SER A 707 -59.03 5.19 15.81
N LEU A 708 -59.21 5.50 14.53
CA LEU A 708 -60.31 6.29 13.99
C LEU A 708 -61.36 5.34 13.42
N ARG A 709 -62.61 5.50 13.84
CA ARG A 709 -63.76 4.75 13.32
C ARG A 709 -64.72 5.72 12.64
N LEU A 710 -65.10 5.38 11.41
CA LEU A 710 -66.12 6.08 10.62
C LEU A 710 -67.35 5.17 10.49
N THR A 711 -68.53 5.68 10.83
CA THR A 711 -69.80 4.92 10.82
C THR A 711 -70.82 5.60 9.92
N ASP A 712 -71.38 4.88 8.95
CA ASP A 712 -72.39 5.42 8.04
C ASP A 712 -73.80 5.49 8.66
N ALA A 713 -74.75 6.07 7.93
CA ALA A 713 -76.15 6.16 8.36
C ALA A 713 -76.88 4.81 8.47
N ALA A 714 -76.36 3.75 7.85
CA ALA A 714 -76.87 2.39 7.94
C ALA A 714 -76.29 1.61 9.13
N GLY A 715 -75.33 2.19 9.86
CA GLY A 715 -74.63 1.59 11.00
C GLY A 715 -73.46 0.69 10.59
N GLN A 716 -73.04 0.69 9.33
CA GLN A 716 -71.79 0.06 8.89
C GLN A 716 -70.63 0.93 9.34
N ALA A 717 -69.54 0.34 9.84
CA ALA A 717 -68.37 1.10 10.28
C ALA A 717 -67.08 0.52 9.72
N GLU A 718 -66.15 1.40 9.38
CA GLU A 718 -64.76 1.06 9.05
C GLU A 718 -63.85 1.70 10.09
N CYS A 719 -62.92 0.91 10.61
CA CYS A 719 -61.94 1.35 11.60
C CYS A 719 -60.53 1.23 11.03
N ARG A 720 -59.70 2.25 11.30
CA ARG A 720 -58.28 2.24 10.96
C ARG A 720 -57.45 2.73 12.15
N ALA A 721 -56.32 2.05 12.39
CA ALA A 721 -55.37 2.47 13.41
C ALA A 721 -54.70 3.79 12.99
N ILE A 722 -54.57 4.73 13.93
CA ILE A 722 -53.82 5.96 13.71
C ILE A 722 -52.32 5.60 13.79
N PRO A 723 -51.53 5.89 12.73
CA PRO A 723 -50.12 5.51 12.71
C PRO A 723 -49.32 6.29 13.76
N ASN A 724 -48.25 5.67 14.26
CA ASN A 724 -47.25 6.37 15.06
C ASN A 724 -46.53 7.41 14.20
N VAL A 725 -46.42 8.63 14.67
CA VAL A 725 -45.63 9.68 14.04
C VAL A 725 -44.21 9.61 14.57
N VAL A 726 -43.20 9.65 13.70
CA VAL A 726 -41.80 9.65 14.15
C VAL A 726 -41.45 11.05 14.66
N ASN A 727 -41.40 11.22 15.98
CA ASN A 727 -41.17 12.51 16.64
C ASN A 727 -39.94 12.53 17.55
N GLY A 728 -39.36 11.36 17.86
CA GLY A 728 -38.22 11.26 18.75
C GLY A 728 -38.55 11.85 20.12
N ALA A 729 -37.68 12.73 20.64
CA ALA A 729 -37.91 13.38 21.93
C ALA A 729 -38.90 14.58 21.90
N TYR A 730 -39.39 14.98 20.72
CA TYR A 730 -40.21 16.20 20.58
C TYR A 730 -41.70 15.94 20.86
N PRO A 731 -42.36 16.78 21.67
CA PRO A 731 -43.79 16.65 21.94
C PRO A 731 -44.69 17.20 20.84
N ASP A 732 -44.18 18.15 20.05
CA ASP A 732 -44.94 19.07 19.21
C ASP A 732 -44.44 19.16 17.76
N ARG A 733 -43.44 18.36 17.39
CA ARG A 733 -42.83 18.31 16.05
C ARG A 733 -42.59 16.88 15.62
N MET A 734 -42.51 16.65 14.32
CA MET A 734 -42.17 15.34 13.75
C MET A 734 -41.02 15.45 12.76
N VAL A 735 -40.33 14.35 12.51
CA VAL A 735 -39.31 14.25 11.46
C VAL A 735 -40.00 14.37 10.09
N ASP A 736 -39.49 15.24 9.22
CA ASP A 736 -39.93 15.37 7.84
C ASP A 736 -39.38 14.23 6.98
N LEU A 737 -40.13 13.12 6.98
CA LEU A 737 -39.78 11.94 6.19
C LEU A 737 -39.81 12.21 4.68
N ALA A 738 -40.60 13.18 4.21
CA ALA A 738 -40.67 13.50 2.78
C ALA A 738 -39.39 14.17 2.30
N ALA A 739 -38.80 15.05 3.13
CA ALA A 739 -37.49 15.64 2.85
C ALA A 739 -36.39 14.57 2.77
N LEU A 740 -36.38 13.62 3.70
CA LEU A 740 -35.38 12.53 3.77
C LEU A 740 -35.55 11.48 2.67
N GLN A 741 -36.78 11.22 2.22
CA GLN A 741 -37.07 10.24 1.17
C GLN A 741 -36.43 10.60 -0.18
N ASN A 742 -36.18 11.89 -0.44
CA ASN A 742 -35.44 12.33 -1.64
C ASN A 742 -34.00 11.79 -1.69
N TYR A 743 -33.44 11.39 -0.55
CA TYR A 743 -32.12 10.79 -0.40
C TYR A 743 -32.19 9.28 -0.16
N GLY A 744 -33.38 8.68 -0.23
CA GLY A 744 -33.60 7.26 0.11
C GLY A 744 -33.42 6.96 1.60
N ILE A 745 -33.35 7.98 2.46
CA ILE A 745 -33.17 7.83 3.90
C ILE A 745 -34.50 7.47 4.54
N SER A 746 -34.48 6.50 5.45
CA SER A 746 -35.65 6.12 6.26
C SER A 746 -35.36 6.30 7.74
N VAL A 747 -36.38 6.65 8.53
CA VAL A 747 -36.24 6.88 9.97
C VAL A 747 -37.31 6.11 10.71
N ARG A 748 -36.94 5.53 11.85
CA ARG A 748 -37.88 4.90 12.78
C ARG A 748 -37.50 5.21 14.22
N GLU A 749 -38.47 5.10 15.11
CA GLU A 749 -38.21 5.16 16.54
C GLU A 749 -37.70 3.81 17.05
N LYS A 750 -36.64 3.85 17.87
CA LYS A 750 -36.07 2.68 18.54
C LYS A 750 -36.86 2.34 19.80
N ASP A 751 -37.24 3.37 20.55
CA ASP A 751 -37.84 3.26 21.86
C ASP A 751 -38.72 4.48 22.18
N ASN A 752 -39.47 4.39 23.28
CA ASN A 752 -40.30 5.48 23.79
C ASN A 752 -39.48 6.57 24.50
N ALA A 753 -38.15 6.45 24.59
CA ALA A 753 -37.28 7.47 25.19
C ALA A 753 -36.92 8.58 24.19
N GLY A 754 -37.37 8.45 22.94
CA GLY A 754 -37.16 9.42 21.87
C GLY A 754 -35.90 9.16 21.05
N THR A 755 -35.32 7.95 21.16
CA THR A 755 -34.19 7.52 20.32
C THR A 755 -34.70 7.16 18.92
N VAL A 756 -34.06 7.70 17.88
CA VAL A 756 -34.38 7.43 16.48
C VAL A 756 -33.23 6.71 15.78
N LEU A 757 -33.58 5.82 14.86
CA LEU A 757 -32.64 5.12 13.96
C LEU A 757 -32.87 5.65 12.55
N VAL A 758 -31.82 6.23 11.98
CA VAL A 758 -31.79 6.74 10.62
C VAL A 758 -31.02 5.73 9.76
N TYR A 759 -31.62 5.25 8.69
CA TYR A 759 -30.98 4.32 7.74
C TYR A 759 -30.64 5.06 6.46
N VAL A 760 -29.35 5.17 6.17
CA VAL A 760 -28.79 5.79 4.97
C VAL A 760 -28.42 4.67 3.98
N PRO A 761 -28.92 4.70 2.73
CA PRO A 761 -28.55 3.71 1.74
C PRO A 761 -27.08 3.86 1.33
N LEU A 762 -26.40 2.72 1.16
CA LEU A 762 -25.01 2.67 0.69
C LEU A 762 -24.93 2.22 -0.76
N THR A 763 -24.09 2.88 -1.55
CA THR A 763 -23.79 2.56 -2.94
C THR A 763 -22.37 2.02 -3.07
N LEU A 764 -22.17 1.00 -3.89
CA LEU A 764 -20.87 0.39 -4.11
C LEU A 764 -20.01 1.26 -5.05
N LEU A 765 -18.76 1.50 -4.66
CA LEU A 765 -17.74 2.17 -5.45
C LEU A 765 -16.83 1.13 -6.11
N TYR A 766 -16.35 1.46 -7.31
CA TYR A 766 -15.50 0.59 -8.11
C TYR A 766 -14.24 1.30 -8.54
N GLU A 767 -13.13 0.58 -8.51
CA GLU A 767 -11.90 0.98 -9.19
C GLU A 767 -12.12 1.03 -10.72
N GLN A 768 -11.70 2.13 -11.37
CA GLN A 768 -12.00 2.38 -12.78
C GLN A 768 -11.31 1.38 -13.74
N ALA A 769 -10.10 0.92 -13.42
CA ALA A 769 -9.31 0.05 -14.29
C ALA A 769 -9.75 -1.43 -14.23
N GLY A 770 -10.12 -1.92 -13.04
CA GLY A 770 -10.45 -3.32 -12.78
C GLY A 770 -11.95 -3.64 -12.67
N ASN A 771 -12.80 -2.63 -12.49
CA ASN A 771 -14.20 -2.80 -12.08
C ASN A 771 -14.33 -3.70 -10.83
N VAL A 772 -13.37 -3.55 -9.92
CA VAL A 772 -13.32 -4.23 -8.63
C VAL A 772 -14.00 -3.33 -7.60
N PRO A 773 -14.93 -3.86 -6.77
CA PRO A 773 -15.53 -3.07 -5.72
C PRO A 773 -14.49 -2.79 -4.62
N VAL A 774 -14.38 -1.53 -4.20
CA VAL A 774 -13.36 -1.08 -3.25
C VAL A 774 -13.95 -0.57 -1.94
N ALA A 775 -15.08 0.14 -1.99
CA ALA A 775 -15.74 0.73 -0.83
C ALA A 775 -17.24 0.93 -1.05
N PHE A 776 -17.93 1.34 -0.01
CA PHE A 776 -19.28 1.87 -0.04
C PHE A 776 -19.27 3.39 0.16
N ALA A 777 -20.20 4.10 -0.48
CA ALA A 777 -20.47 5.51 -0.24
C ALA A 777 -21.92 5.73 0.20
N GLY A 778 -22.15 6.69 1.09
CA GLY A 778 -23.50 7.06 1.56
C GLY A 778 -23.58 8.53 1.95
N ARG A 779 -24.74 9.15 1.72
CA ARG A 779 -24.98 10.57 2.04
C ARG A 779 -26.06 10.71 3.09
N LEU A 780 -25.70 11.26 4.25
CA LEU A 780 -26.62 11.65 5.30
C LEU A 780 -27.04 13.11 5.11
N TYR A 781 -28.36 13.34 5.02
CA TYR A 781 -28.94 14.68 4.98
C TYR A 781 -29.39 15.11 6.37
N LEU A 782 -28.90 16.28 6.80
CA LEU A 782 -29.18 16.89 8.09
C LEU A 782 -29.72 18.30 7.89
N GLN A 783 -30.59 18.74 8.79
CA GLN A 783 -31.08 20.11 8.83
C GLN A 783 -31.37 20.49 10.29
N PRO A 784 -30.33 20.85 11.07
CA PRO A 784 -30.47 21.19 12.48
C PRO A 784 -31.43 22.37 12.66
N ASP A 785 -32.37 22.31 13.60
CA ASP A 785 -33.25 23.44 13.90
C ASP A 785 -32.61 24.45 14.88
N GLN A 786 -31.48 24.09 15.47
CA GLN A 786 -30.67 24.90 16.38
C GLN A 786 -29.20 24.87 15.97
N ALA A 787 -28.41 25.81 16.49
CA ALA A 787 -26.95 25.86 16.28
C ALA A 787 -26.22 24.88 17.23
N ASP A 788 -26.75 23.68 17.35
CA ASP A 788 -26.25 22.58 18.18
C ASP A 788 -26.65 21.25 17.49
N PHE A 789 -25.70 20.32 17.38
CA PHE A 789 -25.92 19.01 16.77
C PHE A 789 -26.69 18.06 17.71
N GLY A 790 -26.66 18.32 19.02
CA GLY A 790 -27.26 17.49 20.04
C GLY A 790 -26.29 16.43 20.58
N ALA A 791 -26.81 15.29 21.02
CA ALA A 791 -25.97 14.21 21.52
C ALA A 791 -25.19 13.55 20.36
N PRO A 792 -23.93 13.11 20.57
CA PRO A 792 -23.17 12.39 19.56
C PRO A 792 -23.95 11.19 19.02
N ALA A 793 -24.05 11.12 17.70
CA ALA A 793 -24.77 10.06 17.01
C ALA A 793 -23.86 8.83 16.85
N GLN A 794 -24.40 7.63 17.05
CA GLN A 794 -23.65 6.40 16.83
C GLN A 794 -23.94 5.84 15.45
N THR A 795 -22.92 5.59 14.65
CA THR A 795 -23.05 5.04 13.30
C THR A 795 -22.51 3.62 13.24
N ARG A 796 -23.14 2.78 12.41
CA ARG A 796 -22.69 1.40 12.14
C ARG A 796 -23.10 0.92 10.75
N LEU A 797 -22.27 0.07 10.14
CA LEU A 797 -22.61 -0.65 8.92
C LEU A 797 -23.60 -1.77 9.25
N VAL A 798 -24.72 -1.82 8.54
CA VAL A 798 -25.79 -2.81 8.73
C VAL A 798 -26.18 -3.44 7.40
N TRP A 799 -26.29 -4.76 7.38
CA TRP A 799 -26.82 -5.53 6.27
C TRP A 799 -28.29 -5.85 6.48
N LEU A 800 -29.16 -5.22 5.69
CA LEU A 800 -30.58 -5.57 5.65
C LEU A 800 -30.76 -6.83 4.81
N VAL A 801 -31.29 -7.88 5.45
CA VAL A 801 -31.62 -9.13 4.76
C VAL A 801 -33.02 -9.01 4.17
N MET A 802 -33.06 -8.87 2.85
CA MET A 802 -34.29 -8.90 2.08
C MET A 802 -34.49 -10.27 1.48
N THR A 803 -35.63 -10.89 1.73
CA THR A 803 -35.98 -12.18 1.15
C THR A 803 -37.31 -12.10 0.40
N ARG A 804 -37.54 -13.04 -0.51
CA ARG A 804 -38.87 -13.26 -1.10
C ARG A 804 -39.65 -14.20 -0.21
N THR A 805 -40.72 -13.69 0.40
CA THR A 805 -41.59 -14.48 1.26
C THR A 805 -42.99 -14.51 0.69
N ASP A 806 -43.65 -15.65 0.80
CA ASP A 806 -45.10 -15.70 0.67
C ASP A 806 -45.68 -14.98 1.90
N ARG A 807 -46.61 -14.05 1.69
CA ARG A 807 -47.31 -13.37 2.79
C ARG A 807 -48.80 -13.57 2.67
N CYS A 808 -49.44 -13.92 3.78
CA CYS A 808 -50.89 -13.92 3.84
C CYS A 808 -51.38 -12.48 3.65
N LEU A 809 -52.33 -12.30 2.72
CA LEU A 809 -52.99 -11.02 2.51
C LEU A 809 -53.74 -10.62 3.78
N PRO A 810 -53.87 -9.32 4.08
CA PRO A 810 -54.67 -8.85 5.22
C PRO A 810 -56.04 -9.51 5.21
N MET A 811 -56.43 -10.09 6.34
CA MET A 811 -57.75 -10.69 6.51
C MET A 811 -58.81 -9.58 6.45
N PRO A 812 -59.83 -9.68 5.59
CA PRO A 812 -60.95 -8.75 5.60
C PRO A 812 -61.67 -8.77 6.95
N ASP A 813 -62.06 -7.61 7.47
CA ASP A 813 -62.71 -7.47 8.78
C ASP A 813 -64.06 -8.25 8.88
N ASN A 814 -64.66 -8.60 7.74
CA ASN A 814 -65.91 -9.37 7.65
C ASN A 814 -65.69 -10.89 7.48
N PHE A 815 -64.46 -11.37 7.59
CA PHE A 815 -64.18 -12.79 7.47
C PHE A 815 -64.59 -13.55 8.74
N ASP A 816 -65.50 -14.50 8.56
CA ASP A 816 -66.00 -15.39 9.60
C ASP A 816 -65.84 -16.84 9.12
N PRO A 817 -64.85 -17.59 9.63
CA PRO A 817 -64.57 -18.93 9.16
C PRO A 817 -65.63 -19.96 9.59
N ASP A 818 -66.38 -19.70 10.67
CA ASP A 818 -67.57 -20.47 11.05
C ASP A 818 -68.67 -19.56 11.67
N PRO A 819 -69.70 -19.19 10.89
CA PRO A 819 -70.82 -18.35 11.34
C PRO A 819 -71.62 -18.91 12.53
N ASN A 820 -71.40 -20.17 12.90
CA ASN A 820 -72.09 -20.82 14.03
C ASN A 820 -71.24 -20.82 15.31
N ARG A 821 -69.99 -20.34 15.25
CA ARG A 821 -69.04 -20.34 16.36
C ARG A 821 -68.66 -18.90 16.73
N ALA A 822 -69.42 -18.32 17.66
CA ALA A 822 -69.25 -16.92 18.07
C ALA A 822 -68.04 -16.66 19.00
N ASP A 823 -67.30 -17.69 19.43
CA ASP A 823 -66.20 -17.60 20.41
C ASP A 823 -64.80 -17.66 19.79
N GLU A 824 -64.68 -17.49 18.47
CA GLU A 824 -63.39 -17.53 17.78
C GLU A 824 -62.56 -16.28 18.06
N THR A 825 -61.31 -16.52 18.48
CA THR A 825 -60.31 -15.46 18.63
C THR A 825 -59.83 -14.95 17.28
N GLU A 826 -59.33 -13.70 17.24
CA GLU A 826 -58.81 -13.11 16.01
C GLU A 826 -57.63 -13.93 15.43
N ALA A 827 -56.82 -14.54 16.30
CA ALA A 827 -55.76 -15.45 15.88
C ALA A 827 -56.30 -16.70 15.17
N GLU A 828 -57.41 -17.28 15.64
CA GLU A 828 -58.07 -18.42 14.98
C GLU A 828 -58.65 -18.00 13.63
N LYS A 829 -59.24 -16.80 13.52
CA LYS A 829 -59.76 -16.26 12.26
C LYS A 829 -58.66 -16.00 11.24
N VAL A 830 -57.59 -15.34 11.65
CA VAL A 830 -56.41 -15.11 10.80
C VAL A 830 -55.81 -16.44 10.37
N GLN A 831 -55.71 -17.42 11.27
CA GLN A 831 -55.21 -18.75 10.94
C GLN A 831 -56.11 -19.47 9.91
N ALA A 832 -57.43 -19.34 10.02
CA ALA A 832 -58.38 -19.90 9.05
C ALA A 832 -58.34 -19.15 7.70
N TRP A 833 -58.19 -17.83 7.71
CA TRP A 833 -58.00 -17.01 6.50
C TRP A 833 -56.74 -17.41 5.75
N CYS A 834 -55.63 -17.52 6.48
CA CYS A 834 -54.32 -17.91 5.93
C CYS A 834 -54.21 -19.42 5.65
N ALA A 835 -55.18 -20.25 6.06
CA ALA A 835 -55.23 -21.66 5.66
C ALA A 835 -55.63 -21.84 4.19
N ASN A 836 -56.23 -20.83 3.55
CA ASN A 836 -56.59 -20.85 2.14
C ASN A 836 -55.42 -20.36 1.26
N PRO A 837 -54.85 -21.20 0.37
CA PRO A 837 -53.79 -20.80 -0.55
C PRO A 837 -54.09 -19.56 -1.41
N ALA A 838 -55.36 -19.31 -1.74
CA ALA A 838 -55.75 -18.17 -2.58
C ALA A 838 -55.57 -16.81 -1.88
N ASN A 839 -55.39 -16.80 -0.55
CA ASN A 839 -55.25 -15.61 0.26
C ASN A 839 -53.79 -15.22 0.51
N TRP A 840 -52.85 -15.79 -0.25
CA TRP A 840 -51.43 -15.49 -0.14
C TRP A 840 -50.95 -14.68 -1.34
N ALA A 841 -50.17 -13.64 -1.09
CA ALA A 841 -49.34 -13.01 -2.09
C ALA A 841 -48.00 -13.74 -2.14
N GLU A 842 -47.66 -14.28 -3.30
CA GLU A 842 -46.41 -15.02 -3.51
C GLU A 842 -45.22 -14.07 -3.73
N ASN A 843 -44.03 -14.48 -3.27
CA ASN A 843 -42.74 -13.86 -3.62
C ASN A 843 -42.63 -12.35 -3.32
N GLY A 844 -43.31 -11.86 -2.29
CA GLY A 844 -43.19 -10.47 -1.87
C GLY A 844 -41.81 -10.19 -1.25
N PRO A 845 -41.12 -9.09 -1.60
CA PRO A 845 -39.89 -8.71 -0.94
C PRO A 845 -40.19 -8.26 0.50
N THR A 846 -39.51 -8.89 1.46
CA THR A 846 -39.69 -8.62 2.89
C THR A 846 -38.32 -8.52 3.56
N ALA A 847 -38.11 -7.47 4.35
CA ALA A 847 -36.97 -7.40 5.25
C ALA A 847 -37.25 -8.32 6.46
N VAL A 848 -36.39 -9.32 6.69
CA VAL A 848 -36.58 -10.32 7.75
C VAL A 848 -35.65 -10.11 8.93
N HIS A 849 -34.47 -9.54 8.68
CA HIS A 849 -33.47 -9.29 9.71
C HIS A 849 -32.47 -8.21 9.27
N ALA A 850 -31.72 -7.69 10.23
CA ALA A 850 -30.58 -6.83 9.98
C ALA A 850 -29.40 -7.25 10.87
N TYR A 851 -28.20 -7.27 10.31
CA TYR A 851 -26.97 -7.64 11.03
C TYR A 851 -25.97 -6.48 10.97
N ASP A 852 -25.28 -6.22 12.07
CA ASP A 852 -24.13 -5.30 12.08
C ASP A 852 -22.89 -5.97 11.49
N ASP A 853 -22.04 -5.15 10.87
CA ASP A 853 -20.76 -5.59 10.34
C ASP A 853 -19.63 -4.72 10.91
N ASP A 854 -18.45 -5.30 10.93
CA ASP A 854 -17.20 -4.67 11.30
C ASP A 854 -16.71 -3.84 10.09
N TRP A 855 -16.34 -2.57 10.28
CA TRP A 855 -16.06 -1.65 9.16
C TRP A 855 -14.98 -0.59 9.47
N LEU A 856 -14.43 -0.03 8.40
CA LEU A 856 -13.42 1.02 8.31
C LEU A 856 -14.05 2.27 7.70
N LEU A 857 -13.82 3.43 8.29
CA LEU A 857 -14.15 4.71 7.68
C LEU A 857 -12.95 5.13 6.81
N THR A 858 -13.16 5.23 5.51
CA THR A 858 -12.12 5.55 4.53
C THR A 858 -12.24 7.01 4.06
N GLY A 859 -13.48 7.55 4.06
CA GLY A 859 -13.77 8.91 3.63
C GLY A 859 -14.89 9.57 4.44
N LEU A 860 -14.72 10.86 4.77
CA LEU A 860 -15.74 11.64 5.48
C LEU A 860 -15.67 13.09 5.05
N THR A 861 -16.68 13.53 4.30
CA THR A 861 -16.79 14.94 3.89
C THR A 861 -18.04 15.56 4.46
N VAL A 862 -17.90 16.73 5.07
CA VAL A 862 -19.03 17.53 5.56
C VAL A 862 -19.20 18.76 4.68
N GLN A 863 -20.32 18.85 3.96
CA GLN A 863 -20.60 19.93 3.03
C GLN A 863 -21.82 20.73 3.45
N ARG A 864 -21.68 22.05 3.38
CA ARG A 864 -22.80 22.98 3.53
C ARG A 864 -23.17 23.54 2.16
N ASN A 865 -24.37 23.25 1.69
CA ASN A 865 -24.86 23.84 0.46
C ASN A 865 -25.67 25.10 0.77
N LEU A 866 -25.05 26.26 0.60
CA LEU A 866 -25.71 27.56 0.80
C LEU A 866 -26.69 27.92 -0.34
N GLY A 867 -26.78 27.08 -1.37
CA GLY A 867 -27.50 27.35 -2.61
C GLY A 867 -26.79 28.42 -3.45
N LEU A 868 -26.92 28.33 -4.76
CA LEU A 868 -26.49 29.39 -5.67
C LEU A 868 -27.62 30.42 -5.78
N LYS A 869 -27.44 31.63 -5.24
CA LYS A 869 -28.33 32.76 -5.53
C LYS A 869 -27.90 33.40 -6.85
N THR A 870 -28.35 32.83 -7.97
CA THR A 870 -28.15 33.42 -9.29
C THR A 870 -29.14 34.55 -9.54
N ALA A 871 -28.64 35.76 -9.70
CA ALA A 871 -29.39 36.85 -10.31
C ALA A 871 -29.08 36.87 -11.80
N VAL A 872 -30.06 36.48 -12.63
CA VAL A 872 -29.96 36.67 -14.08
C VAL A 872 -30.37 38.11 -14.38
N VAL A 873 -29.38 38.97 -14.59
CA VAL A 873 -29.61 40.30 -15.16
C VAL A 873 -29.63 40.14 -16.66
N TYR A 874 -30.80 40.26 -17.27
CA TYR A 874 -30.94 40.39 -18.72
C TYR A 874 -31.49 41.78 -19.03
N GLU A 875 -31.00 42.38 -20.10
CA GLU A 875 -31.50 43.67 -20.57
C GLU A 875 -32.92 43.46 -21.12
N ASP A 876 -33.91 44.18 -20.60
CA ASP A 876 -35.27 44.14 -21.14
C ASP A 876 -35.25 44.65 -22.60
N PRO A 877 -35.51 43.80 -23.60
CA PRO A 877 -35.44 44.21 -25.01
C PRO A 877 -36.46 45.31 -25.34
N ALA A 878 -37.54 45.42 -24.55
CA ALA A 878 -38.53 46.48 -24.72
C ALA A 878 -38.04 47.85 -24.22
N TYR A 879 -37.05 47.88 -23.32
CA TYR A 879 -36.45 49.12 -22.83
C TYR A 879 -35.49 49.73 -23.86
N THR A 880 -34.70 48.90 -24.55
CA THR A 880 -33.76 49.33 -25.61
C THR A 880 -34.48 49.89 -26.84
N ALA A 881 -35.68 49.39 -27.16
CA ALA A 881 -36.50 49.90 -28.27
C ALA A 881 -37.22 51.23 -27.97
N ALA A 882 -37.25 51.66 -26.69
CA ALA A 882 -38.02 52.82 -26.25
C ALA A 882 -37.17 54.08 -26.01
N GLN A 883 -35.84 54.02 -26.15
CA GLN A 883 -34.97 55.19 -25.97
C GLN A 883 -34.72 55.94 -27.30
N PRO A 884 -35.19 57.20 -27.44
CA PRO A 884 -34.83 58.01 -28.58
C PRO A 884 -33.36 58.46 -28.45
N GLY A 885 -32.46 57.75 -29.13
CA GLY A 885 -31.02 58.09 -29.19
C GLY A 885 -30.05 56.91 -29.11
N TYR A 886 -30.52 55.66 -28.94
CA TYR A 886 -29.64 54.50 -28.92
C TYR A 886 -29.21 54.12 -30.35
N ASP A 887 -27.92 54.31 -30.66
CA ASP A 887 -27.28 53.82 -31.89
C ASP A 887 -26.58 52.48 -31.59
N PRO A 888 -27.11 51.34 -32.06
CA PRO A 888 -26.52 50.03 -31.78
C PRO A 888 -25.16 49.79 -32.47
N ASN A 889 -24.67 50.73 -33.29
CA ASN A 889 -23.38 50.62 -33.97
C ASN A 889 -22.34 51.68 -33.52
N GLY A 890 -22.65 52.46 -32.47
CA GLY A 890 -21.78 53.50 -31.97
C GLY A 890 -20.65 52.95 -31.10
N PHE A 891 -19.57 52.47 -31.70
CA PHE A 891 -18.28 52.40 -31.02
C PHE A 891 -17.83 53.81 -30.68
N ASN A 892 -17.84 54.16 -29.39
CA ASN A 892 -17.11 55.31 -28.88
C ASN A 892 -16.12 54.76 -27.85
N ASP A 893 -14.85 54.77 -28.23
CA ASP A 893 -13.71 54.55 -27.34
C ASP A 893 -13.72 55.64 -26.26
N ASP A 894 -13.92 55.26 -25.01
CA ASP A 894 -13.42 55.93 -23.80
C ASP A 894 -13.32 54.91 -22.66
#